data_AF-A0A800F997-F1
#
_entry.id   AF-A0A800F997-F1
#
_cell.length_a   1.000
_cell.length_b   1.000
_cell.length_c   1.000
_cell.angle_alpha   90.00
_cell.angle_beta   90.00
_cell.angle_gamma   90.00
#
_symmetry.space_group_name_H-M   'P 1'
#
loop_
_entity.id
_entity.type
_entity.pdbx_description
1 polymer ?
#
loop_
_entity_poly.entity_id
_entity_poly.type
_entity_poly.pdbx_seq_one_letter_code
_entity_poly.pdbx_strand_id
1 'polypeptide(L)'
;MRPCWLGGAAVLLLAASACSKDPTEPVLSPVEILVASGDGQFGALGQALPLPLQVLVRTASSSTPRKDVGVLWQVVEGEATFTGSPATLTDESGSAFASLRLGSMPGEVVVRATVTEQESVTVDFTLFAVDRPTLDALSADEATAGATISLSGDSFSPTAEHNVVLFSGIRGRVTSAGPSQLDVVVPTCLPTRSVQVTVQLGAVKSESRTLAVLGGTETTVLEAGDFLDVADDAGFSCPRMPGLDGAGYLVLAQSASTIGAAQHAFDLTGLAGGASTLARRGALARSTQAGSGAPPFQVSFEDALRRREAGLVREGIGRERRTPQRAASAVPNVGDHRTFHVLNVDSEFDEVDAVAQYVGSHGVLYVDETAPAGGLSQVDLAAFGRRFDDVIYPTITSAFGSESDLDANDRVVILFTPTVNRLTPKGSDGFVGGFYYGVDLLPERAGSNAGEVFYALVPDPSGLHSDPRPKARVLEVTPAVLAHEFQHMVHFNQRVLALEAASNEALWLSEGLAQMAEELAARVYEEAQSEGDTELFREGNTSRARQYLFNPADVSLIVASGRGSLAERGAGWLFVLYLAAQKGGGILAQLTATTSTGTDNVVARMGLAWEEVLADWWAALYLDGESVGSRLTYPGLDLRDLLGTDYVLEPEVLAATDFARSGSLWSSSAQYYIVVPALEGSVTLRLGGEEGGASPSNAALRMRVLRLN
;
A
#
# COMPACT_ATOMS: atom_id res chain seq x y z
N MET A 1 1.82 29.09 85.66
CA MET A 1 2.94 28.73 86.55
C MET A 1 4.08 28.20 85.68
N ARG A 2 5.34 28.53 85.99
CA ARG A 2 6.58 27.91 85.42
C ARG A 2 7.02 26.75 86.35
N PRO A 3 8.01 25.87 86.04
CA PRO A 3 8.99 25.83 84.93
C PRO A 3 8.71 24.64 83.97
N CYS A 4 9.60 24.05 83.14
CA CYS A 4 11.05 24.20 82.92
C CYS A 4 11.47 24.00 81.44
N TRP A 5 12.71 23.55 81.18
CA TRP A 5 13.38 23.39 79.87
C TRP A 5 14.29 22.13 79.86
N LEU A 6 14.92 21.87 78.69
CA LEU A 6 15.98 20.86 78.38
C LEU A 6 15.47 19.41 78.14
N GLY A 7 15.99 18.67 77.15
CA GLY A 7 16.95 18.99 76.08
C GLY A 7 17.49 17.72 75.40
N GLY A 8 18.07 17.83 74.19
CA GLY A 8 18.74 16.71 73.49
C GLY A 8 18.48 16.70 71.98
N ALA A 9 19.55 16.78 71.17
CA ALA A 9 19.47 16.87 69.72
C ALA A 9 20.32 15.78 69.04
N ALA A 10 19.91 15.31 67.86
CA ALA A 10 20.78 14.69 66.86
C ALA A 10 20.13 14.70 65.45
N VAL A 11 20.52 15.70 64.66
CA VAL A 11 20.67 15.75 63.19
C VAL A 11 20.05 14.61 62.34
N LEU A 12 19.09 14.97 61.49
CA LEU A 12 18.83 14.30 60.20
C LEU A 12 19.36 15.18 59.07
N LEU A 13 20.09 14.60 58.10
CA LEU A 13 20.60 15.33 56.94
C LEU A 13 19.46 15.73 55.98
N LEU A 14 19.59 16.92 55.40
CA LEU A 14 18.81 17.32 54.22
C LEU A 14 19.33 16.59 52.97
N ALA A 15 18.40 16.08 52.17
CA ALA A 15 18.52 16.02 50.72
C ALA A 15 17.30 16.74 50.14
N ALA A 16 17.53 17.79 49.35
CA ALA A 16 16.45 18.64 48.86
C ALA A 16 15.77 18.02 47.63
N SER A 17 14.52 17.60 47.78
CA SER A 17 13.64 17.28 46.66
C SER A 17 13.16 18.57 46.00
N ALA A 18 13.78 18.98 44.90
CA ALA A 18 13.26 20.04 44.05
C ALA A 18 12.05 19.52 43.26
N CYS A 19 10.83 19.74 43.76
CA CYS A 19 9.62 19.48 43.00
C CYS A 19 9.40 20.60 41.98
N SER A 20 9.83 20.40 40.72
CA SER A 20 9.37 21.20 39.59
C SER A 20 7.89 20.90 39.34
N LYS A 21 7.02 21.82 39.75
CA LYS A 21 5.58 21.79 39.44
C LYS A 21 5.29 22.55 38.15
N ASP A 22 5.79 22.03 37.05
CA ASP A 22 5.25 22.34 35.74
C ASP A 22 4.56 21.07 35.24
N PRO A 23 3.26 21.09 34.91
CA PRO A 23 2.69 20.01 34.13
C PRO A 23 3.40 20.05 32.78
N THR A 24 4.13 18.99 32.43
CA THR A 24 4.57 18.80 31.05
C THR A 24 3.32 18.82 30.19
N GLU A 25 3.16 19.88 29.40
CA GLU A 25 2.18 19.91 28.33
C GLU A 25 2.40 18.65 27.47
N PRO A 26 1.33 17.94 27.07
CA PRO A 26 1.48 16.79 26.19
C PRO A 26 2.06 17.28 24.87
N VAL A 27 3.36 17.08 24.68
CA VAL A 27 4.07 17.45 23.45
C VAL A 27 3.46 16.62 22.33
N LEU A 28 2.67 17.28 21.49
CA LEU A 28 2.06 16.65 20.33
C LEU A 28 3.16 16.06 19.44
N SER A 29 3.03 14.78 19.09
CA SER A 29 3.97 14.13 18.20
C SER A 29 4.04 14.90 16.88
N PRO A 30 5.23 15.34 16.43
CA PRO A 30 5.37 16.10 15.20
C PRO A 30 4.75 15.38 14.00
N VAL A 31 3.91 16.09 13.25
CA VAL A 31 3.31 15.58 12.01
C VAL A 31 3.85 16.32 10.80
N GLU A 32 3.79 15.65 9.67
CA GLU A 32 3.92 16.27 8.35
C GLU A 32 2.61 16.15 7.58
N ILE A 33 2.37 17.10 6.69
CA ILE A 33 1.24 17.14 5.77
C ILE A 33 1.79 17.14 4.35
N LEU A 34 1.26 16.26 3.49
CA LEU A 34 1.69 16.09 2.11
C LEU A 34 0.52 16.29 1.16
N VAL A 35 0.75 16.91 0.01
CA VAL A 35 -0.18 16.87 -1.13
C VAL A 35 -0.23 15.42 -1.63
N ALA A 36 -1.43 14.83 -1.59
CA ALA A 36 -1.67 13.46 -2.06
C ALA A 36 -2.22 13.46 -3.49
N SER A 37 -3.27 14.25 -3.76
CA SER A 37 -3.86 14.41 -5.10
C SER A 37 -4.62 15.74 -5.24
N GLY A 38 -4.95 16.13 -6.47
CA GLY A 38 -5.80 17.29 -6.77
C GLY A 38 -5.09 18.65 -6.88
N ASP A 39 -3.77 18.70 -6.77
CA ASP A 39 -2.98 19.90 -7.07
C ASP A 39 -2.80 20.14 -8.59
N GLY A 40 -2.53 21.38 -9.00
CA GLY A 40 -2.27 21.76 -10.39
C GLY A 40 -3.49 21.73 -11.32
N GLN A 41 -4.71 21.57 -10.79
CA GLN A 41 -5.91 21.43 -11.62
C GLN A 41 -6.30 22.71 -12.35
N PHE A 42 -6.66 22.56 -13.64
CA PHE A 42 -7.30 23.60 -14.44
C PHE A 42 -8.80 23.33 -14.56
N GLY A 43 -9.61 24.39 -14.48
CA GLY A 43 -11.05 24.32 -14.72
C GLY A 43 -11.60 25.58 -15.37
N ALA A 44 -12.74 25.44 -16.05
CA ALA A 44 -13.46 26.57 -16.61
C ALA A 44 -14.03 27.49 -15.50
N LEU A 45 -14.30 28.74 -15.84
CA LEU A 45 -14.92 29.70 -14.92
C LEU A 45 -16.24 29.13 -14.33
N GLY A 46 -16.37 29.19 -12.99
CA GLY A 46 -17.51 28.65 -12.26
C GLY A 46 -17.55 27.12 -12.13
N GLN A 47 -16.57 26.37 -12.66
CA GLN A 47 -16.54 24.90 -12.63
C GLN A 47 -16.27 24.36 -11.22
N ALA A 48 -16.99 23.31 -10.82
CA ALA A 48 -16.58 22.46 -9.71
C ALA A 48 -15.47 21.53 -10.19
N LEU A 49 -14.33 21.51 -9.49
CA LEU A 49 -13.17 20.73 -9.89
C LEU A 49 -13.50 19.22 -9.90
N PRO A 50 -13.02 18.46 -10.91
CA PRO A 50 -13.36 17.06 -11.07
C PRO A 50 -12.68 16.14 -10.04
N LEU A 51 -11.54 16.57 -9.47
CA LEU A 51 -10.84 15.90 -8.39
C LEU A 51 -10.91 16.77 -7.12
N PRO A 52 -11.24 16.20 -5.94
CA PRO A 52 -11.06 16.92 -4.67
C PRO A 52 -9.57 17.15 -4.42
N LEU A 53 -9.25 18.20 -3.67
CA LEU A 53 -7.92 18.37 -3.07
C LEU A 53 -7.77 17.31 -1.97
N GLN A 54 -6.67 16.58 -1.94
CA GLN A 54 -6.38 15.57 -0.92
C GLN A 54 -5.02 15.84 -0.28
N VAL A 55 -4.99 15.84 1.05
CA VAL A 55 -3.75 15.80 1.84
C VAL A 55 -3.65 14.48 2.61
N LEU A 56 -2.42 14.03 2.82
CA LEU A 56 -2.08 12.97 3.78
C LEU A 56 -1.39 13.60 4.99
N VAL A 57 -1.91 13.39 6.20
CA VAL A 57 -1.24 13.73 7.45
C VAL A 57 -0.68 12.47 8.10
N ARG A 58 0.62 12.51 8.44
CA ARG A 58 1.32 11.37 9.05
C ARG A 58 2.37 11.83 10.06
N THR A 59 2.79 10.91 10.92
CA THR A 59 3.81 11.17 11.95
C THR A 59 5.18 11.34 11.29
N ALA A 60 5.84 12.47 11.49
CA ALA A 60 7.03 12.84 10.72
C ALA A 60 8.25 11.90 10.93
N SER A 61 8.32 11.21 12.06
CA SER A 61 9.43 10.29 12.38
C SER A 61 9.24 8.84 11.90
N SER A 62 8.01 8.43 11.57
CA SER A 62 7.67 7.04 11.24
C SER A 62 6.80 6.88 10.00
N SER A 63 6.46 7.99 9.31
CA SER A 63 5.51 8.06 8.20
C SER A 63 4.13 7.42 8.47
N THR A 64 3.79 7.14 9.73
CA THR A 64 2.55 6.45 10.09
C THR A 64 1.36 7.40 9.98
N PRO A 65 0.30 7.07 9.21
CA PRO A 65 -0.89 7.90 9.08
C PRO A 65 -1.51 8.32 10.41
N ARG A 66 -2.11 9.51 10.44
CA ARG A 66 -2.76 10.08 11.62
C ARG A 66 -4.23 10.37 11.36
N LYS A 67 -5.11 9.55 11.95
CA LYS A 67 -6.57 9.73 11.97
C LYS A 67 -6.99 10.87 12.92
N ASP A 68 -8.16 11.46 12.67
CA ASP A 68 -8.86 12.44 13.50
C ASP A 68 -8.07 13.74 13.75
N VAL A 69 -7.08 14.04 12.91
CA VAL A 69 -6.34 15.31 12.90
C VAL A 69 -7.14 16.34 12.11
N GLY A 70 -7.33 17.52 12.70
CA GLY A 70 -8.00 18.63 12.03
C GLY A 70 -7.16 19.26 10.92
N VAL A 71 -7.77 19.45 9.76
CA VAL A 71 -7.23 20.20 8.62
C VAL A 71 -8.19 21.34 8.29
N LEU A 72 -7.67 22.56 8.27
CA LEU A 72 -8.36 23.77 7.86
C LEU A 72 -7.92 24.17 6.45
N TRP A 73 -8.90 24.34 5.56
CA TRP A 73 -8.71 24.72 4.17
C TRP A 73 -9.07 26.19 3.97
N GLN A 74 -8.20 26.95 3.30
CA GLN A 74 -8.39 28.39 3.08
C GLN A 74 -8.01 28.77 1.66
N VAL A 75 -8.89 29.49 0.95
CA VAL A 75 -8.50 30.19 -0.28
C VAL A 75 -7.68 31.40 0.16
N VAL A 76 -6.39 31.42 -0.14
CA VAL A 76 -5.46 32.49 0.24
C VAL A 76 -5.16 33.45 -0.91
N GLU A 77 -5.35 33.00 -2.15
CA GLU A 77 -5.29 33.82 -3.37
C GLU A 77 -6.33 33.35 -4.40
N GLY A 78 -6.79 34.27 -5.25
CA GLY A 78 -7.80 33.99 -6.30
C GLY A 78 -9.24 33.91 -5.81
N GLU A 79 -10.16 33.57 -6.72
CA GLU A 79 -11.58 33.35 -6.43
C GLU A 79 -11.92 31.85 -6.44
N ALA A 80 -12.39 31.30 -5.32
CA ALA A 80 -13.03 29.99 -5.27
C ALA A 80 -13.93 29.83 -4.04
N THR A 81 -14.79 28.81 -4.06
CA THR A 81 -15.70 28.47 -2.96
C THR A 81 -15.67 26.97 -2.67
N PHE A 82 -15.57 26.59 -1.40
CA PHE A 82 -15.69 25.20 -0.99
C PHE A 82 -17.13 24.71 -1.14
N THR A 83 -17.32 23.51 -1.69
CA THR A 83 -18.66 22.91 -1.83
C THR A 83 -19.07 22.08 -0.61
N GLY A 84 -18.30 22.16 0.48
CA GLY A 84 -18.52 21.50 1.76
C GLY A 84 -17.88 22.29 2.91
N SER A 85 -17.69 21.66 4.07
CA SER A 85 -16.99 22.28 5.19
C SER A 85 -15.51 22.54 4.85
N PRO A 86 -14.97 23.75 5.06
CA PRO A 86 -13.54 24.03 4.95
C PRO A 86 -12.74 23.56 6.18
N ALA A 87 -13.40 23.00 7.20
CA ALA A 87 -12.74 22.31 8.30
C ALA A 87 -13.10 20.82 8.25
N THR A 88 -12.09 19.96 8.16
CA THR A 88 -12.23 18.51 7.99
C THR A 88 -11.33 17.76 8.95
N LEU A 89 -11.68 16.51 9.26
CA LEU A 89 -10.80 15.58 9.97
C LEU A 89 -10.16 14.60 8.99
N THR A 90 -8.97 14.11 9.30
CA THR A 90 -8.34 13.01 8.56
C THR A 90 -9.03 11.67 8.87
N ASP A 91 -9.23 10.85 7.84
CA ASP A 91 -9.75 9.50 7.98
C ASP A 91 -8.69 8.51 8.51
N GLU A 92 -9.03 7.22 8.57
CA GLU A 92 -8.12 6.17 9.08
C GLU A 92 -6.80 6.09 8.28
N SER A 93 -6.84 6.47 7.01
CA SER A 93 -5.69 6.48 6.10
C SER A 93 -4.82 7.72 6.27
N GLY A 94 -5.17 8.62 7.20
CA GLY A 94 -4.57 9.94 7.36
C GLY A 94 -5.01 10.95 6.30
N SER A 95 -5.98 10.61 5.45
CA SER A 95 -6.41 11.47 4.34
C SER A 95 -7.47 12.48 4.78
N ALA A 96 -7.30 13.74 4.41
CA ALA A 96 -8.35 14.75 4.45
C ALA A 96 -8.61 15.32 3.05
N PHE A 97 -9.86 15.73 2.78
CA PHE A 97 -10.32 16.09 1.44
C PHE A 97 -11.08 17.43 1.43
N ALA A 98 -10.87 18.26 0.40
CA ALA A 98 -11.70 19.43 0.14
C ALA A 98 -12.16 19.50 -1.32
N SER A 99 -13.47 19.67 -1.51
CA SER A 99 -14.07 19.91 -2.84
C SER A 99 -14.29 21.40 -3.07
N LEU A 100 -13.90 21.87 -4.25
CA LEU A 100 -13.83 23.30 -4.58
C LEU A 100 -14.55 23.61 -5.90
N ARG A 101 -15.18 24.79 -5.96
CA ARG A 101 -15.67 25.42 -7.19
C ARG A 101 -14.89 26.70 -7.45
N LEU A 102 -14.33 26.80 -8.66
CA LEU A 102 -13.59 27.98 -9.12
C LEU A 102 -14.53 29.18 -9.30
N GLY A 103 -13.95 30.38 -9.16
CA GLY A 103 -14.64 31.65 -9.27
C GLY A 103 -15.01 32.07 -10.70
N SER A 104 -15.33 33.34 -10.85
CA SER A 104 -15.88 33.91 -12.10
C SER A 104 -14.86 34.66 -12.95
N MET A 105 -13.65 34.88 -12.43
CA MET A 105 -12.54 35.49 -13.15
C MET A 105 -11.44 34.46 -13.45
N PRO A 106 -10.78 34.54 -14.62
CA PRO A 106 -9.61 33.72 -14.91
C PRO A 106 -8.41 34.15 -14.05
N GLY A 107 -7.60 33.20 -13.64
CA GLY A 107 -6.44 33.45 -12.78
C GLY A 107 -5.99 32.22 -11.99
N GLU A 108 -4.89 32.39 -11.28
CA GLU A 108 -4.42 31.44 -10.28
C GLU A 108 -5.28 31.52 -9.01
N VAL A 109 -5.49 30.37 -8.37
CA VAL A 109 -6.20 30.22 -7.10
C VAL A 109 -5.32 29.37 -6.20
N VAL A 110 -4.89 29.92 -5.07
CA VAL A 110 -4.06 29.21 -4.09
C VAL A 110 -4.92 28.80 -2.90
N VAL A 111 -4.92 27.52 -2.58
CA VAL A 111 -5.65 26.94 -1.44
C VAL A 111 -4.66 26.34 -0.45
N ARG A 112 -4.62 26.89 0.76
CA ARG A 112 -3.81 26.39 1.87
C ARG A 112 -4.56 25.33 2.67
N ALA A 113 -3.91 24.21 2.96
CA ALA A 113 -4.31 23.24 3.96
C ALA A 113 -3.39 23.36 5.19
N THR A 114 -3.99 23.58 6.37
CA THR A 114 -3.27 23.79 7.64
C THR A 114 -3.67 22.73 8.66
N VAL A 115 -2.70 22.08 9.29
CA VAL A 115 -2.97 21.18 10.43
C VAL A 115 -3.35 22.02 11.66
N THR A 116 -4.58 21.84 12.17
CA THR A 116 -5.11 22.71 13.25
C THR A 116 -4.45 22.48 14.60
N GLU A 117 -3.86 21.30 14.83
CA GLU A 117 -3.11 21.01 16.07
C GLU A 117 -1.65 21.51 16.03
N GLN A 118 -1.13 21.85 14.84
CA GLN A 118 0.25 22.30 14.60
C GLN A 118 0.25 23.33 13.45
N GLU A 119 -0.21 24.57 13.71
CA GLU A 119 -0.52 25.58 12.67
C GLU A 119 0.63 25.94 11.71
N SER A 120 1.89 25.65 12.06
CA SER A 120 3.05 25.81 11.18
C SER A 120 3.20 24.70 10.12
N VAL A 121 2.40 23.64 10.20
CA VAL A 121 2.41 22.49 9.29
C VAL A 121 1.33 22.70 8.23
N THR A 122 1.77 23.20 7.07
CA THR A 122 0.90 23.62 5.96
C THR A 122 1.41 23.11 4.62
N VAL A 123 0.49 22.85 3.68
CA VAL A 123 0.78 22.76 2.24
C VAL A 123 -0.18 23.65 1.46
N ASP A 124 0.31 24.19 0.34
CA ASP A 124 -0.47 24.98 -0.60
C ASP A 124 -0.75 24.16 -1.86
N PHE A 125 -1.97 24.31 -2.39
CA PHE A 125 -2.40 23.80 -3.69
C PHE A 125 -2.53 24.99 -4.65
N THR A 126 -2.01 24.86 -5.87
CA THR A 126 -2.14 25.85 -6.93
C THR A 126 -3.10 25.35 -8.01
N LEU A 127 -4.15 26.12 -8.26
CA LEU A 127 -5.26 25.77 -9.15
C LEU A 127 -5.50 26.91 -10.14
N PHE A 128 -6.10 26.62 -11.30
CA PHE A 128 -6.22 27.60 -12.38
C PHE A 128 -7.65 27.70 -12.91
N ALA A 129 -8.26 28.87 -12.76
CA ALA A 129 -9.49 29.25 -13.45
C ALA A 129 -9.13 29.81 -14.83
N VAL A 130 -9.67 29.22 -15.90
CA VAL A 130 -9.29 29.58 -17.28
C VAL A 130 -10.50 29.71 -18.20
N ASP A 131 -10.36 30.60 -19.17
CA ASP A 131 -11.22 30.64 -20.36
C ASP A 131 -10.89 29.48 -21.31
N ARG A 132 -11.79 29.21 -22.26
CA ARG A 132 -11.51 28.20 -23.30
C ARG A 132 -10.53 28.74 -24.33
N PRO A 133 -9.37 28.09 -24.56
CA PRO A 133 -8.45 28.52 -25.60
C PRO A 133 -9.05 28.31 -27.00
N THR A 134 -8.84 29.26 -27.91
CA THR A 134 -9.12 29.08 -29.35
C THR A 134 -7.85 28.71 -30.09
N LEU A 135 -7.97 27.96 -31.19
CA LEU A 135 -6.83 27.67 -32.07
C LEU A 135 -7.23 28.06 -33.50
N ASP A 136 -6.78 29.24 -33.91
CA ASP A 136 -7.27 29.93 -35.10
C ASP A 136 -6.41 29.68 -36.34
N ALA A 137 -5.10 29.52 -36.18
CA ALA A 137 -4.21 29.08 -37.25
C ALA A 137 -2.95 28.37 -36.75
N LEU A 138 -2.35 27.58 -37.65
CA LEU A 138 -0.98 27.07 -37.56
C LEU A 138 -0.12 27.85 -38.56
N SER A 139 1.16 28.06 -38.28
CA SER A 139 2.08 28.75 -39.19
C SER A 139 2.38 27.98 -40.49
N ALA A 140 2.03 26.70 -40.55
CA ALA A 140 2.15 25.85 -41.73
C ALA A 140 1.11 24.71 -41.69
N ASP A 141 0.68 24.26 -42.86
CA ASP A 141 -0.18 23.07 -43.03
C ASP A 141 0.63 21.76 -43.05
N GLU A 142 1.95 21.84 -43.23
CA GLU A 142 2.91 20.73 -43.18
C GLU A 142 4.16 21.11 -42.38
N ALA A 143 4.68 20.19 -41.55
CA ALA A 143 5.91 20.38 -40.79
C ALA A 143 6.70 19.07 -40.59
N THR A 144 8.02 19.15 -40.49
CA THR A 144 8.86 18.01 -40.09
C THR A 144 8.76 17.78 -38.58
N ALA A 145 8.78 16.52 -38.13
CA ALA A 145 8.95 16.18 -36.72
C ALA A 145 10.24 16.82 -36.16
N GLY A 146 10.15 17.45 -34.99
CA GLY A 146 11.21 18.28 -34.40
C GLY A 146 11.29 19.74 -34.89
N ALA A 147 10.53 20.12 -35.93
CA ALA A 147 10.42 21.54 -36.33
C ALA A 147 9.61 22.35 -35.30
N THR A 148 9.92 23.64 -35.18
CA THR A 148 9.08 24.58 -34.41
C THR A 148 8.05 25.21 -35.33
N ILE A 149 6.79 25.24 -34.92
CA ILE A 149 5.68 25.95 -35.57
C ILE A 149 5.05 26.95 -34.61
N SER A 150 4.53 28.06 -35.14
CA SER A 150 3.75 29.01 -34.34
C SER A 150 2.26 28.69 -34.45
N LEU A 151 1.56 28.74 -33.33
CA LEU A 151 0.12 28.55 -33.18
C LEU A 151 -0.47 29.91 -32.76
N SER A 152 -1.48 30.40 -33.48
CA SER A 152 -2.19 31.63 -33.12
C SER A 152 -3.63 31.34 -32.71
N GLY A 153 -4.11 32.05 -31.70
CA GLY A 153 -5.47 31.94 -31.15
C GLY A 153 -5.69 32.98 -30.07
N ASP A 154 -6.55 32.68 -29.10
CA ASP A 154 -6.82 33.48 -27.91
C ASP A 154 -6.90 32.60 -26.65
N SER A 155 -6.78 33.23 -25.49
CA SER A 155 -6.90 32.60 -24.15
C SER A 155 -5.88 31.49 -23.86
N PHE A 156 -4.67 31.60 -24.41
CA PHE A 156 -3.54 30.78 -23.99
C PHE A 156 -2.94 31.29 -22.67
N SER A 157 -2.24 30.42 -21.93
CA SER A 157 -1.47 30.88 -20.76
C SER A 157 -0.17 31.56 -21.22
N PRO A 158 0.28 32.66 -20.58
CA PRO A 158 1.62 33.20 -20.82
C PRO A 158 2.74 32.31 -20.24
N THR A 159 2.41 31.36 -19.34
CA THR A 159 3.35 30.36 -18.82
C THR A 159 3.37 29.15 -19.74
N ALA A 160 4.55 28.77 -20.25
CA ALA A 160 4.66 27.71 -21.28
C ALA A 160 4.19 26.35 -20.77
N GLU A 161 4.52 26.01 -19.52
CA GLU A 161 4.28 24.73 -18.86
C GLU A 161 2.78 24.41 -18.69
N HIS A 162 1.97 25.46 -18.49
CA HIS A 162 0.51 25.39 -18.37
C HIS A 162 -0.16 24.97 -19.69
N ASN A 163 0.41 25.38 -20.82
CA ASN A 163 -0.13 25.04 -22.13
C ASN A 163 0.25 23.59 -22.49
N VAL A 164 -0.75 22.74 -22.63
CA VAL A 164 -0.57 21.40 -23.19
C VAL A 164 -0.96 21.47 -24.66
N VAL A 165 -0.02 21.16 -25.55
CA VAL A 165 -0.27 21.12 -26.99
C VAL A 165 -0.07 19.69 -27.49
N LEU A 166 -1.14 19.10 -28.01
CA LEU A 166 -1.17 17.69 -28.40
C LEU A 166 -1.29 17.55 -29.91
N PHE A 167 -0.54 16.59 -30.46
CA PHE A 167 -0.54 16.19 -31.86
C PHE A 167 -1.11 14.78 -31.92
N SER A 168 -2.44 14.67 -32.07
CA SER A 168 -3.21 13.43 -31.90
C SER A 168 -2.91 12.71 -30.56
N GLY A 169 -2.69 13.46 -29.47
CA GLY A 169 -2.42 12.93 -28.13
C GLY A 169 -0.95 12.88 -27.70
N ILE A 170 0.00 12.98 -28.64
CA ILE A 170 1.44 13.10 -28.32
C ILE A 170 1.77 14.56 -27.99
N ARG A 171 2.44 14.83 -26.87
CA ARG A 171 2.71 16.19 -26.39
C ARG A 171 3.86 16.85 -27.17
N GLY A 172 3.61 18.00 -27.78
CA GLY A 172 4.65 18.87 -28.32
C GLY A 172 5.16 19.86 -27.27
N ARG A 173 6.43 20.26 -27.38
CA ARG A 173 7.09 21.12 -26.38
C ARG A 173 6.87 22.60 -26.72
N VAL A 174 6.13 23.31 -25.88
CA VAL A 174 5.98 24.77 -25.96
C VAL A 174 7.31 25.41 -25.57
N THR A 175 7.85 26.27 -26.43
CA THR A 175 9.15 26.96 -26.25
C THR A 175 9.00 28.46 -26.05
N SER A 176 7.88 29.03 -26.48
CA SER A 176 7.46 30.41 -26.25
C SER A 176 5.95 30.44 -26.04
N ALA A 177 5.47 31.26 -25.11
CA ALA A 177 4.06 31.35 -24.80
C ALA A 177 3.63 32.81 -24.53
N GLY A 178 2.46 33.16 -25.05
CA GLY A 178 1.77 34.42 -24.80
C GLY A 178 0.27 34.25 -25.06
N PRO A 179 -0.58 35.20 -24.62
CA PRO A 179 -2.03 35.00 -24.56
C PRO A 179 -2.73 34.65 -25.89
N SER A 180 -2.10 34.97 -27.02
CA SER A 180 -2.62 34.73 -28.37
C SER A 180 -1.65 34.03 -29.33
N GLN A 181 -0.46 33.64 -28.84
CA GLN A 181 0.55 32.94 -29.65
C GLN A 181 1.38 31.96 -28.80
N LEU A 182 1.57 30.74 -29.31
CA LEU A 182 2.53 29.77 -28.79
C LEU A 182 3.52 29.39 -29.90
N ASP A 183 4.80 29.20 -29.57
CA ASP A 183 5.74 28.50 -30.44
C ASP A 183 5.96 27.09 -29.88
N VAL A 184 5.76 26.07 -30.73
CA VAL A 184 5.71 24.67 -30.30
C VAL A 184 6.56 23.79 -31.21
N VAL A 185 7.42 22.97 -30.59
CA VAL A 185 8.17 21.91 -31.25
C VAL A 185 7.25 20.73 -31.51
N VAL A 186 7.07 20.37 -32.79
CA VAL A 186 6.38 19.16 -33.23
C VAL A 186 7.13 17.94 -32.67
N PRO A 187 6.47 16.97 -32.00
CA PRO A 187 7.17 15.85 -31.36
C PRO A 187 7.99 15.04 -32.37
N THR A 188 9.26 14.77 -32.03
CA THR A 188 10.23 14.08 -32.91
C THR A 188 9.86 12.64 -33.23
N CYS A 189 9.15 11.98 -32.31
CA CYS A 189 8.70 10.60 -32.42
C CYS A 189 7.54 10.37 -33.41
N LEU A 190 6.86 11.44 -33.88
CA LEU A 190 5.70 11.29 -34.75
C LEU A 190 6.07 10.59 -36.08
N PRO A 191 5.26 9.61 -36.54
CA PRO A 191 5.41 9.04 -37.87
C PRO A 191 4.89 10.01 -38.94
N THR A 192 5.20 9.75 -40.21
CA THR A 192 4.66 10.53 -41.34
C THR A 192 3.16 10.30 -41.49
N ARG A 193 2.34 11.29 -41.12
CA ARG A 193 0.87 11.25 -41.18
C ARG A 193 0.25 12.63 -40.94
N SER A 194 -1.05 12.76 -41.22
CA SER A 194 -1.86 13.85 -40.66
C SER A 194 -2.15 13.62 -39.17
N VAL A 195 -2.08 14.69 -38.38
CA VAL A 195 -2.41 14.73 -36.95
C VAL A 195 -3.37 15.87 -36.63
N GLN A 196 -4.14 15.73 -35.55
CA GLN A 196 -5.00 16.77 -35.02
C GLN A 196 -4.25 17.51 -33.91
N VAL A 197 -3.96 18.80 -34.14
CA VAL A 197 -3.33 19.71 -33.18
C VAL A 197 -4.40 20.35 -32.32
N THR A 198 -4.27 20.27 -30.99
CA THR A 198 -5.13 20.95 -30.01
C THR A 198 -4.30 21.66 -28.95
N VAL A 199 -4.76 22.83 -28.51
CA VAL A 199 -4.23 23.52 -27.31
C VAL A 199 -5.22 23.34 -26.17
N GLN A 200 -4.73 23.05 -24.97
CA GLN A 200 -5.57 22.88 -23.80
C GLN A 200 -4.88 23.33 -22.51
N LEU A 201 -5.72 23.70 -21.55
CA LEU A 201 -5.38 24.09 -20.18
C LEU A 201 -6.12 23.10 -19.27
N GLY A 202 -5.43 22.00 -18.91
CA GLY A 202 -6.05 20.78 -18.38
C GLY A 202 -7.26 20.31 -19.20
N ALA A 203 -8.42 20.17 -18.55
CA ALA A 203 -9.67 19.74 -19.19
C ALA A 203 -10.28 20.74 -20.19
N VAL A 204 -9.80 21.99 -20.23
CA VAL A 204 -10.35 23.04 -21.09
C VAL A 204 -9.56 23.13 -22.40
N LYS A 205 -10.13 22.61 -23.49
CA LYS A 205 -9.47 22.46 -24.80
C LYS A 205 -10.07 23.29 -25.93
N SER A 206 -9.23 23.62 -26.91
CA SER A 206 -9.60 24.22 -28.19
C SER A 206 -10.28 23.22 -29.12
N GLU A 207 -10.86 23.73 -30.21
CA GLU A 207 -11.10 22.92 -31.41
C GLU A 207 -9.76 22.52 -32.05
N SER A 208 -9.75 21.42 -32.82
CA SER A 208 -8.53 20.88 -33.42
C SER A 208 -8.24 21.46 -34.81
N ARG A 209 -6.97 21.70 -35.14
CA ARG A 209 -6.48 21.98 -36.50
C ARG A 209 -5.72 20.76 -37.04
N THR A 210 -5.84 20.48 -38.34
CA THR A 210 -5.07 19.40 -38.97
C THR A 210 -3.69 19.91 -39.38
N LEU A 211 -2.65 19.11 -39.13
CA LEU A 211 -1.28 19.32 -39.60
C LEU A 211 -0.79 18.05 -40.30
N ALA A 212 -0.18 18.18 -41.48
CA ALA A 212 0.62 17.10 -42.07
C ALA A 212 2.00 17.06 -41.41
N VAL A 213 2.40 15.91 -40.88
CA VAL A 213 3.73 15.72 -40.29
C VAL A 213 4.57 14.83 -41.19
N LEU A 214 5.77 15.31 -41.53
CA LEU A 214 6.85 14.51 -42.09
C LEU A 214 7.67 13.94 -40.93
N GLY A 215 7.42 12.68 -40.61
CA GLY A 215 7.97 12.00 -39.44
C GLY A 215 9.37 11.44 -39.65
N GLY A 216 10.06 11.16 -38.55
CA GLY A 216 11.31 10.39 -38.59
C GLY A 216 11.09 8.92 -38.96
N THR A 217 12.18 8.20 -39.26
CA THR A 217 12.17 6.74 -39.44
C THR A 217 12.74 5.98 -38.25
N GLU A 218 13.22 6.69 -37.23
CA GLU A 218 13.80 6.09 -36.03
C GLU A 218 12.75 5.36 -35.21
N THR A 219 13.13 4.20 -34.68
CA THR A 219 12.31 3.33 -33.83
C THR A 219 13.15 2.77 -32.70
N THR A 220 12.52 2.49 -31.56
CA THR A 220 13.12 1.84 -30.41
C THR A 220 13.08 0.34 -30.64
N VAL A 221 14.19 -0.22 -31.14
CA VAL A 221 14.37 -1.68 -31.24
C VAL A 221 14.81 -2.21 -29.87
N LEU A 222 14.13 -3.26 -29.43
CA LEU A 222 14.45 -4.08 -28.26
C LEU A 222 14.61 -5.52 -28.76
N GLU A 223 15.42 -6.37 -28.12
CA GLU A 223 15.36 -7.82 -28.35
C GLU A 223 14.28 -8.48 -27.47
N ALA A 224 13.90 -9.73 -27.76
CA ALA A 224 12.91 -10.43 -26.95
C ALA A 224 13.41 -10.58 -25.50
N GLY A 225 12.60 -10.14 -24.53
CA GLY A 225 12.96 -10.06 -23.11
C GLY A 225 13.64 -8.74 -22.69
N ASP A 226 14.10 -7.90 -23.62
CA ASP A 226 14.58 -6.55 -23.31
C ASP A 226 13.41 -5.60 -23.03
N PHE A 227 13.69 -4.56 -22.23
CA PHE A 227 12.72 -3.52 -21.88
C PHE A 227 13.32 -2.12 -21.90
N LEU A 228 12.43 -1.13 -22.05
CA LEU A 228 12.69 0.28 -21.87
C LEU A 228 11.80 0.81 -20.74
N ASP A 229 12.42 1.39 -19.70
CA ASP A 229 11.73 2.18 -18.70
C ASP A 229 11.68 3.66 -19.11
N VAL A 230 10.47 4.23 -19.06
CA VAL A 230 10.18 5.61 -19.44
C VAL A 230 9.44 6.29 -18.30
N ALA A 231 10.12 7.18 -17.58
CA ALA A 231 9.46 8.11 -16.66
C ALA A 231 8.70 9.19 -17.43
N ASP A 232 7.66 9.74 -16.81
CA ASP A 232 6.92 10.89 -17.34
C ASP A 232 7.75 12.19 -17.24
N ASP A 233 8.64 12.43 -18.21
CA ASP A 233 9.32 13.73 -18.41
C ASP A 233 8.31 14.75 -18.94
N ALA A 234 7.40 15.19 -18.06
CA ALA A 234 6.31 16.12 -18.35
C ALA A 234 5.49 15.78 -19.61
N GLY A 235 5.32 14.49 -19.93
CA GLY A 235 4.56 14.00 -21.07
C GLY A 235 5.29 14.01 -22.42
N PHE A 236 6.57 14.39 -22.47
CA PHE A 236 7.33 14.53 -23.71
C PHE A 236 7.99 13.24 -24.19
N SER A 237 8.20 12.27 -23.31
CA SER A 237 8.76 10.96 -23.67
C SER A 237 7.80 10.15 -24.53
N CYS A 238 8.22 9.81 -25.75
CA CYS A 238 7.38 9.04 -26.68
C CYS A 238 8.18 8.01 -27.51
N PRO A 239 8.55 6.85 -26.95
CA PRO A 239 9.24 5.79 -27.71
C PRO A 239 8.34 5.25 -28.83
N ARG A 240 8.98 4.81 -29.93
CA ARG A 240 8.28 4.32 -31.12
C ARG A 240 8.65 2.88 -31.38
N MET A 241 7.74 1.97 -31.04
CA MET A 241 7.95 0.53 -31.06
C MET A 241 7.64 -0.04 -32.46
N PRO A 242 8.59 -0.72 -33.13
CA PRO A 242 8.37 -1.32 -34.44
C PRO A 242 7.62 -2.66 -34.33
N GLY A 243 6.87 -3.07 -35.36
CA GLY A 243 6.23 -4.40 -35.41
C GLY A 243 7.07 -5.48 -36.11
N LEU A 244 8.36 -5.22 -36.31
CA LEU A 244 9.30 -6.11 -36.98
C LEU A 244 9.26 -7.52 -36.37
N ASP A 245 9.38 -8.53 -37.22
CA ASP A 245 9.30 -9.96 -36.87
C ASP A 245 8.02 -10.39 -36.12
N GLY A 246 6.98 -9.54 -36.12
CA GLY A 246 5.72 -9.78 -35.44
C GLY A 246 5.76 -9.42 -33.95
N ALA A 247 6.68 -8.53 -33.53
CA ALA A 247 6.87 -8.13 -32.15
C ALA A 247 5.59 -7.61 -31.48
N GLY A 248 5.25 -8.22 -30.33
CA GLY A 248 4.30 -7.70 -29.35
C GLY A 248 5.03 -7.15 -28.12
N TYR A 249 4.44 -6.14 -27.48
CA TYR A 249 5.02 -5.46 -26.34
C TYR A 249 4.09 -5.50 -25.12
N LEU A 250 4.61 -5.95 -23.98
CA LEU A 250 3.99 -5.67 -22.69
C LEU A 250 4.25 -4.21 -22.32
N VAL A 251 3.19 -3.45 -22.07
CA VAL A 251 3.27 -2.07 -21.59
C VAL A 251 2.63 -2.00 -20.21
N LEU A 252 3.46 -1.71 -19.20
CA LEU A 252 3.04 -1.50 -17.82
C LEU A 252 2.96 0.01 -17.58
N ALA A 253 1.76 0.58 -17.44
CA ALA A 253 1.58 1.95 -16.96
C ALA A 253 1.47 1.93 -15.43
N GLN A 254 2.36 2.64 -14.73
CA GLN A 254 2.60 2.43 -13.30
C GLN A 254 2.81 3.74 -12.53
N SER A 255 2.32 3.79 -11.29
CA SER A 255 2.65 4.83 -10.32
C SER A 255 3.60 4.26 -9.27
N ALA A 256 4.84 4.78 -9.22
CA ALA A 256 5.79 4.43 -8.17
C ALA A 256 5.64 5.30 -6.90
N SER A 257 4.49 5.98 -6.74
CA SER A 257 4.24 6.86 -5.60
C SER A 257 4.26 6.09 -4.27
N THR A 258 4.85 6.72 -3.25
CA THR A 258 4.92 6.20 -1.87
C THR A 258 3.88 6.83 -0.93
N ILE A 259 2.95 7.64 -1.47
CA ILE A 259 1.89 8.31 -0.70
C ILE A 259 0.67 7.38 -0.61
N GLY A 260 0.50 6.72 0.53
CA GLY A 260 -0.65 5.86 0.79
C GLY A 260 -1.99 6.58 0.55
N ALA A 261 -2.97 5.86 0.00
CA ALA A 261 -4.29 6.36 -0.40
C ALA A 261 -4.32 7.51 -1.43
N ALA A 262 -3.19 7.91 -2.02
CA ALA A 262 -3.20 8.82 -3.17
C ALA A 262 -3.51 8.06 -4.48
N GLN A 263 -4.30 8.71 -5.33
CA GLN A 263 -4.63 8.27 -6.69
C GLN A 263 -4.11 9.28 -7.72
N HIS A 264 -3.63 8.76 -8.86
CA HIS A 264 -2.92 9.52 -9.88
C HIS A 264 -3.55 9.25 -11.25
N ALA A 265 -4.13 10.29 -11.86
CA ALA A 265 -4.69 10.19 -13.20
C ALA A 265 -3.59 10.00 -14.26
N PHE A 266 -3.85 9.12 -15.24
CA PHE A 266 -2.94 8.87 -16.35
C PHE A 266 -3.67 8.81 -17.70
N ASP A 267 -2.97 9.21 -18.76
CA ASP A 267 -3.33 9.01 -20.16
C ASP A 267 -2.21 8.23 -20.89
N LEU A 268 -2.53 7.02 -21.37
CA LEU A 268 -1.70 6.24 -22.30
C LEU A 268 -2.22 6.40 -23.73
N THR A 269 -1.40 6.93 -24.62
CA THR A 269 -1.69 7.12 -26.05
C THR A 269 -0.79 6.25 -26.92
N GLY A 270 -1.36 5.66 -27.98
CA GLY A 270 -0.65 4.98 -29.04
C GLY A 270 -1.04 5.53 -30.40
N LEU A 271 -0.06 5.93 -31.23
CA LEU A 271 -0.28 6.33 -32.62
C LEU A 271 0.40 5.36 -33.59
N ALA A 272 -0.40 4.76 -34.48
CA ALA A 272 0.10 3.85 -35.49
C ALA A 272 0.80 4.60 -36.64
N GLY A 273 1.80 3.95 -37.25
CA GLY A 273 2.48 4.38 -38.47
C GLY A 273 1.61 4.23 -39.72
N GLY A 274 0.58 5.06 -39.84
CA GLY A 274 -0.32 5.11 -41.00
C GLY A 274 -1.46 6.10 -40.78
N ALA A 275 -2.14 6.48 -41.86
CA ALA A 275 -3.29 7.39 -41.81
C ALA A 275 -4.55 6.68 -41.26
N SER A 276 -4.61 6.51 -39.93
CA SER A 276 -5.79 6.03 -39.22
C SER A 276 -6.69 7.21 -38.82
N THR A 277 -8.00 7.03 -38.91
CA THR A 277 -8.95 7.86 -38.15
C THR A 277 -8.84 7.45 -36.69
N LEU A 278 -8.60 8.41 -35.79
CA LEU A 278 -8.57 8.20 -34.34
C LEU A 278 -9.69 7.26 -33.90
N ALA A 279 -9.34 6.12 -33.30
CA ALA A 279 -10.32 5.33 -32.57
C ALA A 279 -10.89 6.20 -31.45
N ARG A 280 -12.19 6.02 -31.14
CA ARG A 280 -12.84 6.76 -30.04
C ARG A 280 -12.02 6.59 -28.76
N ARG A 281 -11.91 7.67 -27.96
CA ARG A 281 -11.49 7.58 -26.55
C ARG A 281 -12.35 6.51 -25.88
N GLY A 282 -11.76 5.33 -25.68
CA GLY A 282 -12.24 4.37 -24.71
C GLY A 282 -11.86 4.92 -23.36
N ALA A 283 -12.78 5.65 -22.73
CA ALA A 283 -12.72 5.71 -21.28
C ALA A 283 -12.81 4.25 -20.83
N LEU A 284 -11.78 3.76 -20.16
CA LEU A 284 -12.01 2.71 -19.17
C LEU A 284 -13.15 3.26 -18.32
N ALA A 285 -14.22 2.50 -18.15
CA ALA A 285 -15.26 2.91 -17.22
C ALA A 285 -14.55 3.20 -15.91
N ARG A 286 -14.66 4.43 -15.38
CA ARG A 286 -14.12 4.74 -14.04
C ARG A 286 -14.64 3.65 -13.15
N SER A 287 -13.75 2.80 -12.63
CA SER A 287 -14.11 1.74 -11.71
C SER A 287 -14.59 2.42 -10.43
N THR A 288 -15.88 2.72 -10.39
CA THR A 288 -16.60 2.99 -9.15
C THR A 288 -16.80 1.69 -8.34
N GLN A 289 -16.12 0.61 -8.76
CA GLN A 289 -15.81 -0.58 -7.99
C GLN A 289 -14.32 -0.66 -7.62
N ALA A 290 -13.67 0.48 -7.38
CA ALA A 290 -12.92 0.56 -6.12
C ALA A 290 -13.89 0.10 -5.01
N GLY A 291 -13.63 -1.08 -4.43
CA GLY A 291 -14.60 -1.82 -3.63
C GLY A 291 -15.10 -1.00 -2.45
N SER A 292 -16.24 -0.34 -2.62
CA SER A 292 -16.84 0.56 -1.62
C SER A 292 -17.68 -0.18 -0.58
N GLY A 293 -17.53 -1.52 -0.52
CA GLY A 293 -17.91 -2.29 0.66
C GLY A 293 -16.97 -1.96 1.82
N ALA A 294 -17.46 -2.11 3.04
CA ALA A 294 -16.56 -2.15 4.19
C ALA A 294 -15.58 -3.32 4.01
N PRO A 295 -14.29 -3.18 4.39
CA PRO A 295 -13.36 -4.29 4.37
C PRO A 295 -13.91 -5.46 5.22
N PRO A 296 -13.62 -6.73 4.87
CA PRO A 296 -14.08 -7.89 5.64
C PRO A 296 -13.78 -7.74 7.12
N PHE A 297 -14.67 -8.27 7.97
CA PHE A 297 -14.61 -7.99 9.41
C PHE A 297 -13.27 -8.37 10.03
N GLN A 298 -12.70 -9.49 9.59
CA GLN A 298 -11.38 -9.97 10.00
C GLN A 298 -10.28 -8.93 9.70
N VAL A 299 -10.20 -8.42 8.48
CA VAL A 299 -9.17 -7.46 8.06
C VAL A 299 -9.33 -6.13 8.81
N SER A 300 -10.57 -5.72 9.06
CA SER A 300 -10.88 -4.54 9.90
C SER A 300 -10.37 -4.70 11.33
N PHE A 301 -10.48 -5.90 11.91
CA PHE A 301 -10.00 -6.21 13.25
C PHE A 301 -8.47 -6.26 13.30
N GLU A 302 -7.82 -6.96 12.37
CA GLU A 302 -6.36 -7.02 12.24
C GLU A 302 -5.75 -5.61 12.15
N ASP A 303 -6.25 -4.80 11.21
CA ASP A 303 -5.83 -3.40 11.01
C ASP A 303 -6.01 -2.56 12.30
N ALA A 304 -7.12 -2.73 13.02
CA ALA A 304 -7.35 -2.04 14.29
C ALA A 304 -6.41 -2.51 15.40
N LEU A 305 -6.06 -3.80 15.42
CA LEU A 305 -5.14 -4.40 16.39
C LEU A 305 -3.70 -3.94 16.16
N ARG A 306 -3.19 -4.00 14.92
CA ARG A 306 -1.86 -3.47 14.55
C ARG A 306 -1.74 -1.97 14.86
N ARG A 307 -2.81 -1.18 14.71
CA ARG A 307 -2.83 0.25 15.09
C ARG A 307 -2.68 0.49 16.60
N ARG A 308 -3.27 -0.36 17.44
CA ARG A 308 -3.14 -0.31 18.91
C ARG A 308 -1.73 -0.64 19.35
N GLU A 309 -1.17 -1.71 18.78
CA GLU A 309 0.20 -2.14 19.06
C GLU A 309 1.23 -1.06 18.69
N ALA A 310 1.07 -0.42 17.51
CA ALA A 310 1.86 0.74 17.15
C ALA A 310 1.68 1.93 18.12
N GLY A 311 0.54 2.01 18.82
CA GLY A 311 0.32 2.93 19.95
C GLY A 311 1.21 2.62 21.15
N LEU A 312 1.25 1.35 21.57
CA LEU A 312 2.11 0.90 22.67
C LEU A 312 3.59 1.23 22.42
N VAL A 313 4.06 1.05 21.17
CA VAL A 313 5.44 1.39 20.78
C VAL A 313 5.68 2.90 20.79
N ARG A 314 4.74 3.72 20.29
CA ARG A 314 4.85 5.20 20.30
C ARG A 314 4.85 5.79 21.71
N GLU A 315 4.07 5.23 22.63
CA GLU A 315 4.09 5.61 24.05
C GLU A 315 5.39 5.24 24.77
N GLY A 316 6.23 4.43 24.10
CA GLY A 316 7.48 3.93 24.61
C GLY A 316 7.34 2.58 25.30
N ILE A 317 8.26 1.69 24.96
CA ILE A 317 8.69 0.61 25.86
C ILE A 317 9.38 1.33 27.03
N GLY A 318 8.88 1.15 28.25
CA GLY A 318 9.25 2.00 29.38
C GLY A 318 10.76 2.11 29.59
N ARG A 319 11.30 3.35 29.57
CA ARG A 319 12.74 3.64 29.73
C ARG A 319 13.35 3.18 31.07
N GLU A 320 12.54 2.77 32.03
CA GLU A 320 13.00 2.24 33.30
C GLU A 320 13.51 0.81 33.16
N ARG A 321 14.70 0.68 32.58
CA ARG A 321 15.50 -0.56 32.60
C ARG A 321 16.01 -0.83 34.02
N ARG A 322 15.09 -1.24 34.91
CA ARG A 322 15.39 -2.08 36.05
C ARG A 322 14.79 -3.44 35.73
N THR A 323 15.57 -4.33 35.13
CA THR A 323 15.27 -5.76 35.16
C THR A 323 15.41 -6.22 36.61
N PRO A 324 14.34 -6.54 37.37
CA PRO A 324 14.43 -7.77 38.12
C PRO A 324 14.68 -8.86 37.07
N GLN A 325 15.74 -9.65 37.25
CA GLN A 325 15.87 -10.89 36.51
C GLN A 325 14.67 -11.75 36.94
N ARG A 326 13.60 -11.73 36.14
CA ARG A 326 12.33 -12.39 36.49
C ARG A 326 12.64 -13.87 36.67
N ALA A 327 12.15 -14.45 37.76
CA ALA A 327 12.40 -15.86 38.03
C ALA A 327 11.76 -16.67 36.90
N ALA A 328 12.53 -17.57 36.29
CA ALA A 328 12.06 -18.45 35.24
C ALA A 328 10.81 -19.20 35.71
N SER A 329 9.73 -19.07 34.94
CA SER A 329 8.52 -19.87 35.12
C SER A 329 8.86 -21.33 34.85
N ALA A 330 8.33 -22.25 35.64
CA ALA A 330 8.45 -23.67 35.33
C ALA A 330 7.66 -23.97 34.05
N VAL A 331 8.19 -24.86 33.20
CA VAL A 331 7.45 -25.42 32.05
C VAL A 331 6.11 -25.97 32.58
N PRO A 332 4.96 -25.54 32.03
CA PRO A 332 3.65 -26.03 32.47
C PRO A 332 3.50 -27.54 32.32
N ASN A 333 2.68 -28.15 33.17
CA ASN A 333 2.26 -29.54 33.10
C ASN A 333 0.84 -29.64 32.55
N VAL A 334 0.50 -30.78 31.94
CA VAL A 334 -0.89 -31.05 31.56
C VAL A 334 -1.76 -31.13 32.82
N GLY A 335 -2.80 -30.30 32.87
CA GLY A 335 -3.66 -30.10 34.03
C GLY A 335 -3.35 -28.85 34.86
N ASP A 336 -2.28 -28.10 34.57
CA ASP A 336 -2.02 -26.81 35.25
C ASP A 336 -3.04 -25.75 34.80
N HIS A 337 -3.63 -25.04 35.75
CA HIS A 337 -4.56 -23.94 35.49
C HIS A 337 -3.82 -22.59 35.44
N ARG A 338 -4.19 -21.70 34.52
CA ARG A 338 -3.68 -20.32 34.41
C ARG A 338 -4.83 -19.39 34.01
N THR A 339 -4.91 -18.25 34.68
CA THR A 339 -5.78 -17.13 34.28
C THR A 339 -5.04 -16.26 33.26
N PHE A 340 -5.74 -15.86 32.21
CA PHE A 340 -5.22 -15.02 31.12
C PHE A 340 -6.05 -13.75 30.96
N HIS A 341 -5.43 -12.67 30.50
CA HIS A 341 -6.12 -11.45 30.07
C HIS A 341 -6.29 -11.49 28.56
N VAL A 342 -7.52 -11.50 28.05
CA VAL A 342 -7.78 -11.66 26.61
C VAL A 342 -8.52 -10.44 26.06
N LEU A 343 -7.98 -9.80 25.03
CA LEU A 343 -8.60 -8.64 24.39
C LEU A 343 -10.02 -9.00 23.91
N ASN A 344 -11.01 -8.20 24.32
CA ASN A 344 -12.42 -8.41 24.01
C ASN A 344 -12.97 -7.38 22.99
N VAL A 345 -14.23 -7.56 22.59
CA VAL A 345 -14.90 -6.73 21.57
C VAL A 345 -15.06 -5.26 22.00
N ASP A 346 -15.19 -5.02 23.30
CA ASP A 346 -15.33 -3.69 23.89
C ASP A 346 -13.99 -2.96 24.05
N SER A 347 -12.89 -3.55 23.56
CA SER A 347 -11.51 -3.03 23.65
C SER A 347 -10.87 -3.11 25.03
N GLU A 348 -11.48 -3.89 25.93
CA GLU A 348 -11.00 -4.20 27.27
C GLU A 348 -10.40 -5.62 27.31
N PHE A 349 -10.12 -6.15 28.50
CA PHE A 349 -9.58 -7.51 28.67
C PHE A 349 -10.52 -8.35 29.54
N ASP A 350 -10.94 -9.50 29.01
CA ASP A 350 -11.63 -10.54 29.78
C ASP A 350 -10.59 -11.33 30.60
N GLU A 351 -10.87 -11.61 31.88
CA GLU A 351 -10.14 -12.64 32.64
C GLU A 351 -10.66 -14.02 32.23
N VAL A 352 -9.76 -14.89 31.77
CA VAL A 352 -10.05 -16.23 31.23
C VAL A 352 -9.29 -17.29 32.02
N ASP A 353 -10.00 -18.10 32.80
CA ASP A 353 -9.45 -19.28 33.44
C ASP A 353 -9.38 -20.45 32.45
N ALA A 354 -8.18 -21.00 32.26
CA ALA A 354 -7.91 -22.05 31.30
C ALA A 354 -6.96 -23.13 31.84
N VAL A 355 -7.08 -24.34 31.30
CA VAL A 355 -6.30 -25.52 31.69
C VAL A 355 -5.33 -25.90 30.58
N ALA A 356 -4.07 -26.17 30.92
CA ALA A 356 -3.09 -26.75 29.99
C ALA A 356 -3.54 -28.17 29.59
N GLN A 357 -4.05 -28.33 28.37
CA GLN A 357 -4.54 -29.62 27.86
C GLN A 357 -3.45 -30.40 27.10
N TYR A 358 -2.45 -29.72 26.54
CA TYR A 358 -1.30 -30.34 25.89
C TYR A 358 -0.03 -29.49 26.13
N VAL A 359 1.10 -30.15 26.36
CA VAL A 359 2.43 -29.53 26.56
C VAL A 359 3.39 -30.18 25.57
N GLY A 360 3.95 -29.37 24.68
CA GLY A 360 4.88 -29.75 23.62
C GLY A 360 6.34 -29.45 23.95
N SER A 361 7.20 -29.45 22.92
CA SER A 361 8.59 -28.99 23.02
C SER A 361 8.71 -27.47 22.94
N HIS A 362 7.82 -26.80 22.18
CA HIS A 362 7.80 -25.34 22.02
C HIS A 362 6.41 -24.74 22.29
N GLY A 363 5.31 -25.47 22.07
CA GLY A 363 3.95 -25.00 22.34
C GLY A 363 3.34 -25.53 23.65
N VAL A 364 2.50 -24.73 24.32
CA VAL A 364 1.56 -25.22 25.35
C VAL A 364 0.14 -24.78 24.99
N LEU A 365 -0.77 -25.73 24.85
CA LEU A 365 -2.15 -25.49 24.47
C LEU A 365 -3.02 -25.42 25.72
N TYR A 366 -3.50 -24.22 26.03
CA TYR A 366 -4.51 -23.98 27.06
C TYR A 366 -5.91 -23.97 26.42
N VAL A 367 -6.89 -24.53 27.13
CA VAL A 367 -8.30 -24.46 26.74
C VAL A 367 -9.08 -23.83 27.89
N ASP A 368 -9.81 -22.76 27.57
CA ASP A 368 -10.73 -22.04 28.45
C ASP A 368 -11.77 -23.00 29.06
N GLU A 369 -11.97 -22.93 30.37
CA GLU A 369 -12.92 -23.80 31.09
C GLU A 369 -14.39 -23.57 30.68
N THR A 370 -14.70 -22.42 30.08
CA THR A 370 -16.01 -22.05 29.57
C THR A 370 -16.27 -22.49 28.12
N ALA A 371 -15.31 -23.16 27.47
CA ALA A 371 -15.44 -23.62 26.08
C ALA A 371 -16.68 -24.53 25.87
N PRO A 372 -17.51 -24.30 24.83
CA PRO A 372 -18.71 -25.09 24.56
C PRO A 372 -18.47 -26.59 24.36
N ALA A 373 -19.50 -27.38 24.69
CA ALA A 373 -19.52 -28.81 24.43
C ALA A 373 -19.41 -29.11 22.92
N GLY A 374 -18.63 -30.14 22.57
CA GLY A 374 -18.26 -30.42 21.16
C GLY A 374 -16.94 -29.76 20.73
N GLY A 375 -16.17 -29.22 21.69
CA GLY A 375 -14.83 -28.66 21.50
C GLY A 375 -13.75 -29.64 21.02
N LEU A 376 -12.50 -29.19 21.06
CA LEU A 376 -11.33 -29.94 20.63
C LEU A 376 -11.09 -31.15 21.54
N SER A 377 -10.90 -32.33 20.94
CA SER A 377 -10.48 -33.53 21.67
C SER A 377 -8.97 -33.55 21.90
N GLN A 378 -8.51 -34.39 22.83
CA GLN A 378 -7.08 -34.61 23.06
C GLN A 378 -6.31 -35.08 21.82
N VAL A 379 -6.96 -35.76 20.86
CA VAL A 379 -6.34 -36.11 19.57
C VAL A 379 -6.17 -34.88 18.69
N ASP A 380 -7.18 -34.00 18.66
CA ASP A 380 -7.14 -32.74 17.90
C ASP A 380 -6.05 -31.81 18.45
N LEU A 381 -6.00 -31.63 19.78
CA LEU A 381 -4.99 -30.80 20.46
C LEU A 381 -3.58 -31.35 20.27
N ALA A 382 -3.37 -32.67 20.40
CA ALA A 382 -2.06 -33.26 20.17
C ALA A 382 -1.61 -33.19 18.70
N ALA A 383 -2.54 -33.21 17.73
CA ALA A 383 -2.22 -32.96 16.33
C ALA A 383 -1.83 -31.50 16.09
N PHE A 384 -2.54 -30.55 16.71
CA PHE A 384 -2.24 -29.12 16.63
C PHE A 384 -0.89 -28.78 17.28
N GLY A 385 -0.62 -29.31 18.47
CA GLY A 385 0.65 -29.12 19.18
C GLY A 385 1.85 -29.64 18.40
N ARG A 386 1.77 -30.85 17.82
CA ARG A 386 2.81 -31.36 16.91
C ARG A 386 2.99 -30.49 15.66
N ARG A 387 1.90 -30.01 15.05
CA ARG A 387 2.02 -29.09 13.90
C ARG A 387 2.74 -27.80 14.27
N PHE A 388 2.55 -27.29 15.48
CA PHE A 388 3.33 -26.15 15.98
C PHE A 388 4.80 -26.52 16.21
N ASP A 389 5.07 -27.53 17.04
CA ASP A 389 6.41 -27.95 17.45
C ASP A 389 7.29 -28.43 16.27
N ASP A 390 6.73 -29.26 15.38
CA ASP A 390 7.49 -30.00 14.35
C ASP A 390 7.58 -29.22 13.02
N VAL A 391 6.65 -28.30 12.74
CA VAL A 391 6.57 -27.57 11.45
C VAL A 391 6.61 -26.05 11.64
N ILE A 392 5.61 -25.45 12.29
CA ILE A 392 5.47 -23.99 12.30
C ILE A 392 6.66 -23.33 13.03
N TYR A 393 6.91 -23.72 14.28
CA TYR A 393 7.96 -23.13 15.11
C TYR A 393 9.35 -23.15 14.44
N PRO A 394 9.90 -24.30 13.99
CA PRO A 394 11.21 -24.33 13.34
C PRO A 394 11.22 -23.60 11.98
N THR A 395 10.11 -23.60 11.24
CA THR A 395 10.04 -22.91 9.93
C THR A 395 10.08 -21.39 10.10
N ILE A 396 9.25 -20.85 11.00
CA ILE A 396 9.14 -19.40 11.21
C ILE A 396 10.41 -18.87 11.89
N THR A 397 10.92 -19.57 12.91
CA THR A 397 12.13 -19.11 13.60
C THR A 397 13.39 -19.11 12.72
N SER A 398 13.51 -20.11 11.83
CA SER A 398 14.58 -20.18 10.83
C SER A 398 14.50 -19.05 9.79
N ALA A 399 13.29 -18.68 9.37
CA ALA A 399 13.08 -17.69 8.30
C ALA A 399 13.13 -16.23 8.78
N PHE A 400 12.62 -15.93 9.97
CA PHE A 400 12.40 -14.54 10.43
C PHE A 400 13.20 -14.14 11.68
N GLY A 401 13.75 -15.09 12.44
CA GLY A 401 14.42 -14.87 13.74
C GLY A 401 13.64 -15.47 14.90
N SER A 402 14.09 -15.29 16.14
CA SER A 402 13.42 -15.85 17.34
C SER A 402 12.36 -14.92 17.95
N GLU A 403 11.47 -15.50 18.73
CA GLU A 403 10.71 -14.87 19.82
C GLU A 403 11.63 -14.51 21.02
N SER A 404 11.04 -13.95 22.08
CA SER A 404 11.77 -13.41 23.25
C SER A 404 12.02 -14.39 24.40
N ASP A 405 11.10 -15.33 24.67
CA ASP A 405 11.00 -16.14 25.89
C ASP A 405 11.00 -15.29 27.18
N LEU A 406 9.98 -14.44 27.32
CA LEU A 406 9.91 -13.36 28.30
C LEU A 406 9.67 -13.83 29.75
N ASP A 407 9.01 -14.98 29.94
CA ASP A 407 8.88 -15.63 31.26
C ASP A 407 9.85 -16.80 31.48
N ALA A 408 10.77 -17.02 30.54
CA ALA A 408 11.86 -18.00 30.58
C ALA A 408 11.36 -19.43 30.87
N ASN A 409 10.33 -19.84 30.14
CA ASN A 409 9.70 -21.16 30.25
C ASN A 409 9.94 -22.05 29.00
N ASP A 410 10.67 -21.55 28.00
CA ASP A 410 10.92 -22.19 26.70
C ASP A 410 9.62 -22.54 25.92
N ARG A 411 8.49 -21.84 26.13
CA ARG A 411 7.17 -22.16 25.55
C ARG A 411 6.35 -20.95 25.09
N VAL A 412 5.84 -21.05 23.86
CA VAL A 412 4.75 -20.23 23.36
C VAL A 412 3.41 -20.80 23.83
N VAL A 413 2.58 -19.98 24.46
CA VAL A 413 1.24 -20.35 24.92
C VAL A 413 0.21 -20.12 23.81
N ILE A 414 -0.62 -21.12 23.57
CA ILE A 414 -1.71 -21.11 22.60
C ILE A 414 -3.03 -21.30 23.37
N LEU A 415 -3.78 -20.23 23.57
CA LEU A 415 -5.04 -20.23 24.32
C LEU A 415 -6.25 -20.33 23.37
N PHE A 416 -6.99 -21.43 23.47
CA PHE A 416 -8.30 -21.58 22.83
C PHE A 416 -9.40 -21.07 23.76
N THR A 417 -10.11 -19.99 23.39
CA THR A 417 -11.14 -19.35 24.22
C THR A 417 -12.37 -18.85 23.43
N PRO A 418 -13.61 -18.97 23.97
CA PRO A 418 -14.79 -18.30 23.47
C PRO A 418 -14.69 -16.77 23.36
N THR A 419 -13.74 -16.13 24.05
CA THR A 419 -13.52 -14.68 23.91
C THR A 419 -13.16 -14.32 22.47
N VAL A 420 -12.35 -15.14 21.78
CA VAL A 420 -12.05 -14.93 20.35
C VAL A 420 -13.31 -15.11 19.49
N ASN A 421 -14.17 -16.09 19.78
CA ASN A 421 -15.45 -16.22 19.08
C ASN A 421 -16.32 -14.95 19.25
N ARG A 422 -16.39 -14.39 20.47
CA ARG A 422 -17.15 -13.17 20.78
C ARG A 422 -16.65 -11.92 20.04
N LEU A 423 -15.39 -11.90 19.56
CA LEU A 423 -14.89 -10.80 18.73
C LEU A 423 -15.65 -10.64 17.42
N THR A 424 -16.27 -11.70 16.88
CA THR A 424 -16.98 -11.65 15.59
C THR A 424 -18.50 -11.55 15.78
N PRO A 425 -19.13 -10.40 15.44
CA PRO A 425 -20.59 -10.28 15.45
C PRO A 425 -21.27 -11.28 14.50
N LYS A 426 -22.49 -11.70 14.84
CA LYS A 426 -23.31 -12.57 13.99
C LYS A 426 -23.69 -11.89 12.68
N GLY A 427 -23.56 -12.60 11.56
CA GLY A 427 -23.78 -12.10 10.21
C GLY A 427 -22.61 -11.32 9.62
N SER A 428 -21.40 -11.39 10.21
CA SER A 428 -20.21 -10.71 9.67
C SER A 428 -19.67 -11.38 8.41
N ASP A 429 -19.21 -10.58 7.46
CA ASP A 429 -18.51 -11.05 6.26
C ASP A 429 -17.04 -11.33 6.60
N GLY A 430 -16.79 -12.52 7.17
CA GLY A 430 -15.51 -12.93 7.76
C GLY A 430 -15.55 -13.09 9.28
N PHE A 431 -14.47 -13.59 9.87
CA PHE A 431 -14.37 -13.81 11.33
C PHE A 431 -12.92 -13.78 11.81
N VAL A 432 -12.73 -13.43 13.08
CA VAL A 432 -11.42 -13.54 13.75
C VAL A 432 -11.17 -15.01 14.11
N GLY A 433 -10.19 -15.64 13.46
CA GLY A 433 -9.78 -17.00 13.79
C GLY A 433 -8.86 -17.07 15.03
N GLY A 434 -8.09 -16.01 15.24
CA GLY A 434 -7.13 -15.87 16.31
C GLY A 434 -6.37 -14.55 16.18
N PHE A 435 -5.49 -14.27 17.12
CA PHE A 435 -4.57 -13.12 17.07
C PHE A 435 -3.39 -13.30 18.03
N TYR A 436 -2.27 -12.64 17.73
CA TYR A 436 -1.25 -12.24 18.68
C TYR A 436 -1.42 -10.74 19.00
N TYR A 437 -1.02 -10.28 20.18
CA TYR A 437 -0.99 -8.85 20.52
C TYR A 437 0.22 -8.52 21.40
N GLY A 438 1.11 -7.65 20.92
CA GLY A 438 2.38 -7.34 21.60
C GLY A 438 2.29 -6.73 23.00
N VAL A 439 1.09 -6.42 23.51
CA VAL A 439 0.91 -6.08 24.94
C VAL A 439 1.38 -7.22 25.86
N ASP A 440 1.25 -8.48 25.43
CA ASP A 440 1.65 -9.63 26.23
C ASP A 440 3.16 -9.73 26.44
N LEU A 441 3.95 -9.12 25.56
CA LEU A 441 5.40 -9.01 25.71
C LEU A 441 5.85 -7.73 26.46
N LEU A 442 4.91 -7.00 27.08
CA LEU A 442 5.16 -5.74 27.79
C LEU A 442 4.61 -5.81 29.24
N PRO A 443 5.32 -6.45 30.21
CA PRO A 443 4.78 -6.82 31.53
C PRO A 443 4.22 -5.68 32.38
N GLU A 444 4.70 -4.46 32.17
CA GLU A 444 4.27 -3.25 32.89
C GLU A 444 2.99 -2.63 32.31
N ARG A 445 2.42 -3.20 31.23
CA ARG A 445 1.20 -2.72 30.58
C ARG A 445 -0.03 -3.45 31.11
N ALA A 446 -1.12 -2.70 31.31
CA ALA A 446 -2.40 -3.28 31.70
C ALA A 446 -2.90 -4.27 30.62
N GLY A 447 -3.41 -5.42 31.05
CA GLY A 447 -3.83 -6.52 30.17
C GLY A 447 -2.70 -7.38 29.63
N SER A 448 -1.44 -7.14 30.01
CA SER A 448 -0.31 -8.02 29.64
C SER A 448 -0.36 -9.36 30.39
N ASN A 449 -0.21 -10.46 29.66
CA ASN A 449 0.05 -11.78 30.24
C ASN A 449 1.54 -12.02 30.57
N ALA A 450 2.41 -11.06 30.22
CA ALA A 450 3.85 -11.06 30.50
C ALA A 450 4.54 -12.37 30.05
N GLY A 451 4.35 -12.74 28.79
CA GLY A 451 4.86 -13.96 28.15
C GLY A 451 4.32 -14.12 26.72
N GLU A 452 4.87 -15.06 25.97
CA GLU A 452 4.51 -15.36 24.59
C GLU A 452 3.12 -16.03 24.51
N VAL A 453 2.07 -15.25 24.23
CA VAL A 453 0.70 -15.74 24.14
C VAL A 453 0.08 -15.48 22.76
N PHE A 454 -0.61 -16.49 22.24
CA PHE A 454 -1.47 -16.46 21.06
C PHE A 454 -2.88 -16.91 21.43
N TYR A 455 -3.89 -16.30 20.83
CA TYR A 455 -5.31 -16.56 21.10
C TYR A 455 -6.00 -17.16 19.88
N ALA A 456 -6.81 -18.20 20.06
CA ALA A 456 -7.59 -18.85 19.00
C ALA A 456 -9.05 -19.09 19.39
N LEU A 457 -9.92 -19.14 18.37
CA LEU A 457 -11.33 -19.49 18.54
C LEU A 457 -11.54 -20.96 18.94
N VAL A 458 -12.56 -21.22 19.74
CA VAL A 458 -13.02 -22.60 20.03
C VAL A 458 -14.10 -23.06 19.04
N PRO A 459 -14.29 -24.38 18.88
CA PRO A 459 -15.49 -24.92 18.25
C PRO A 459 -16.76 -24.48 19.01
N ASP A 460 -17.66 -23.84 18.29
CA ASP A 460 -19.00 -23.46 18.76
C ASP A 460 -20.03 -23.91 17.69
N PRO A 461 -20.29 -25.23 17.57
CA PRO A 461 -21.18 -25.77 16.54
C PRO A 461 -22.63 -25.27 16.68
N SER A 462 -23.00 -24.75 17.85
CA SER A 462 -24.30 -24.15 18.16
C SER A 462 -24.44 -22.68 17.77
N GLY A 463 -23.33 -21.96 17.59
CA GLY A 463 -23.36 -20.50 17.46
C GLY A 463 -23.88 -19.81 18.73
N LEU A 464 -23.39 -20.22 19.90
CA LEU A 464 -23.68 -19.60 21.18
C LEU A 464 -23.09 -18.18 21.27
N HIS A 465 -21.84 -18.02 20.83
CA HIS A 465 -21.07 -16.77 20.94
C HIS A 465 -21.05 -15.97 19.64
N SER A 466 -20.86 -16.65 18.50
CA SER A 466 -20.82 -16.08 17.16
C SER A 466 -21.79 -16.82 16.24
N ASP A 467 -21.73 -16.59 14.92
CA ASP A 467 -22.30 -17.56 13.98
C ASP A 467 -21.65 -18.94 14.20
N PRO A 468 -22.33 -20.06 13.90
CA PRO A 468 -21.81 -21.40 14.14
C PRO A 468 -20.39 -21.62 13.62
N ARG A 469 -19.55 -22.22 14.45
CA ARG A 469 -18.16 -22.63 14.16
C ARG A 469 -18.02 -24.13 14.41
N PRO A 470 -18.37 -24.99 13.44
CA PRO A 470 -18.19 -26.44 13.57
C PRO A 470 -16.71 -26.79 13.79
N LYS A 471 -16.44 -27.85 14.56
CA LYS A 471 -15.05 -28.29 14.87
C LYS A 471 -14.19 -28.45 13.61
N ALA A 472 -14.74 -28.99 12.53
CA ALA A 472 -14.04 -29.14 11.26
C ALA A 472 -13.49 -27.80 10.74
N ARG A 473 -14.28 -26.72 10.76
CA ARG A 473 -13.85 -25.40 10.30
C ARG A 473 -12.77 -24.79 11.19
N VAL A 474 -12.79 -25.06 12.50
CA VAL A 474 -11.73 -24.61 13.43
C VAL A 474 -10.41 -25.33 13.13
N LEU A 475 -10.46 -26.65 12.93
CA LEU A 475 -9.28 -27.45 12.57
C LEU A 475 -8.68 -27.10 11.20
N GLU A 476 -9.52 -26.60 10.29
CA GLU A 476 -9.17 -26.14 8.96
C GLU A 476 -8.44 -24.79 8.99
N VAL A 477 -8.94 -23.78 9.71
CA VAL A 477 -8.41 -22.40 9.62
C VAL A 477 -7.32 -22.05 10.63
N THR A 478 -7.36 -22.64 11.83
CA THR A 478 -6.41 -22.27 12.89
C THR A 478 -4.93 -22.56 12.56
N PRO A 479 -4.57 -23.58 11.74
CA PRO A 479 -3.17 -23.80 11.34
C PRO A 479 -2.49 -22.61 10.66
N ALA A 480 -3.10 -22.03 9.62
CA ALA A 480 -2.58 -20.84 8.94
C ALA A 480 -2.47 -19.65 9.90
N VAL A 481 -3.53 -19.38 10.66
CA VAL A 481 -3.60 -18.29 11.63
C VAL A 481 -2.49 -18.40 12.68
N LEU A 482 -2.13 -19.62 13.12
CA LEU A 482 -1.03 -19.82 14.07
C LEU A 482 0.34 -19.46 13.45
N ALA A 483 0.60 -19.85 12.20
CA ALA A 483 1.86 -19.47 11.53
C ALA A 483 1.94 -17.96 11.28
N HIS A 484 0.82 -17.36 10.87
CA HIS A 484 0.67 -15.92 10.67
C HIS A 484 0.96 -15.11 11.94
N GLU A 485 0.28 -15.43 13.04
CA GLU A 485 0.43 -14.67 14.30
C GLU A 485 1.74 -14.98 15.04
N PHE A 486 2.29 -16.19 14.89
CA PHE A 486 3.64 -16.47 15.41
C PHE A 486 4.72 -15.67 14.64
N GLN A 487 4.54 -15.41 13.34
CA GLN A 487 5.40 -14.48 12.61
C GLN A 487 5.32 -13.06 13.18
N HIS A 488 4.12 -12.55 13.47
CA HIS A 488 3.98 -11.22 14.11
C HIS A 488 4.64 -11.16 15.49
N MET A 489 4.57 -12.23 16.29
CA MET A 489 5.27 -12.34 17.57
C MET A 489 6.80 -12.27 17.43
N VAL A 490 7.36 -13.10 16.54
CA VAL A 490 8.79 -13.05 16.19
C VAL A 490 9.19 -11.66 15.69
N HIS A 491 8.39 -11.07 14.81
CA HIS A 491 8.64 -9.76 14.22
C HIS A 491 8.64 -8.65 15.29
N PHE A 492 7.69 -8.66 16.21
CA PHE A 492 7.65 -7.73 17.33
C PHE A 492 8.88 -7.89 18.24
N ASN A 493 9.31 -9.12 18.55
CA ASN A 493 10.55 -9.30 19.31
C ASN A 493 11.78 -8.76 18.56
N GLN A 494 12.04 -9.21 17.34
CA GLN A 494 13.22 -8.83 16.56
C GLN A 494 13.31 -7.31 16.34
N ARG A 495 12.16 -6.65 16.15
CA ARG A 495 12.09 -5.23 15.80
C ARG A 495 11.92 -4.31 17.01
N VAL A 496 10.93 -4.58 17.86
CA VAL A 496 10.52 -3.70 18.96
C VAL A 496 11.34 -3.98 20.21
N LEU A 497 11.49 -5.24 20.62
CA LEU A 497 12.17 -5.59 21.87
C LEU A 497 13.70 -5.65 21.73
N ALA A 498 14.21 -6.29 20.67
CA ALA A 498 15.63 -6.52 20.48
C ALA A 498 16.39 -5.32 19.86
N LEU A 499 15.72 -4.55 18.99
CA LEU A 499 16.30 -3.39 18.30
C LEU A 499 15.77 -2.03 18.79
N GLU A 500 14.86 -2.01 19.77
CA GLU A 500 14.25 -0.80 20.33
C GLU A 500 13.66 0.15 19.24
N ALA A 501 13.08 -0.41 18.16
CA ALA A 501 12.56 0.36 17.05
C ALA A 501 11.44 1.32 17.49
N ALA A 502 11.54 2.59 17.08
CA ALA A 502 10.56 3.64 17.42
C ALA A 502 9.18 3.46 16.76
N SER A 503 9.01 2.46 15.90
CA SER A 503 7.73 2.10 15.28
C SER A 503 7.71 0.63 14.84
N ASN A 504 6.50 0.07 14.80
CA ASN A 504 6.19 -1.15 14.05
C ASN A 504 6.55 -0.99 12.56
N GLU A 505 6.58 -2.12 11.86
CA GLU A 505 6.67 -2.14 10.41
C GLU A 505 5.40 -1.57 9.76
N ALA A 506 5.52 -1.07 8.53
CA ALA A 506 4.40 -0.68 7.69
C ALA A 506 3.45 -1.87 7.49
N LEU A 507 2.16 -1.62 7.73
CA LEU A 507 1.09 -2.63 7.74
C LEU A 507 1.19 -3.60 6.55
N TRP A 508 1.23 -3.09 5.32
CA TRP A 508 1.29 -3.92 4.10
C TRP A 508 2.48 -4.92 4.07
N LEU A 509 3.64 -4.53 4.61
CA LEU A 509 4.83 -5.36 4.63
C LEU A 509 4.80 -6.35 5.81
N SER A 510 4.32 -5.93 6.98
CA SER A 510 4.15 -6.83 8.13
C SER A 510 3.18 -7.97 7.80
N GLU A 511 2.05 -7.65 7.18
CA GLU A 511 1.03 -8.61 6.77
C GLU A 511 1.52 -9.52 5.64
N GLY A 512 2.25 -8.97 4.65
CA GLY A 512 2.89 -9.77 3.60
C GLY A 512 3.94 -10.76 4.13
N LEU A 513 4.70 -10.39 5.18
CA LEU A 513 5.64 -11.28 5.86
C LEU A 513 4.90 -12.37 6.67
N ALA A 514 3.80 -12.04 7.34
CA ALA A 514 2.97 -13.01 8.05
C ALA A 514 2.28 -14.01 7.10
N GLN A 515 1.81 -13.54 5.94
CA GLN A 515 1.33 -14.42 4.87
C GLN A 515 2.45 -15.27 4.25
N MET A 516 3.69 -14.77 4.18
CA MET A 516 4.84 -15.58 3.78
C MET A 516 5.14 -16.69 4.81
N ALA A 517 4.84 -16.49 6.09
CA ALA A 517 4.95 -17.54 7.10
C ALA A 517 3.94 -18.69 6.88
N GLU A 518 2.70 -18.38 6.48
CA GLU A 518 1.72 -19.38 6.02
C GLU A 518 2.31 -20.19 4.85
N GLU A 519 2.80 -19.52 3.80
CA GLU A 519 3.35 -20.17 2.60
C GLU A 519 4.62 -21.00 2.86
N LEU A 520 5.49 -20.59 3.78
CA LEU A 520 6.65 -21.39 4.17
C LEU A 520 6.24 -22.68 4.90
N ALA A 521 5.22 -22.63 5.77
CA ALA A 521 4.68 -23.83 6.39
C ALA A 521 4.01 -24.75 5.36
N ALA A 522 3.33 -24.18 4.35
CA ALA A 522 2.77 -24.94 3.24
C ALA A 522 3.86 -25.73 2.46
N ARG A 523 5.01 -25.10 2.18
CA ARG A 523 6.14 -25.72 1.47
C ARG A 523 6.72 -26.94 2.19
N VAL A 524 6.78 -26.94 3.52
CA VAL A 524 7.21 -28.12 4.29
C VAL A 524 6.26 -29.31 4.07
N TYR A 525 4.95 -29.06 3.97
CA TYR A 525 3.97 -30.09 3.69
C TYR A 525 3.94 -30.52 2.22
N GLU A 526 4.23 -29.61 1.28
CA GLU A 526 4.39 -29.88 -0.15
C GLU A 526 5.60 -30.79 -0.42
N GLU A 527 6.75 -30.49 0.20
CA GLU A 527 7.95 -31.35 0.17
C GLU A 527 7.67 -32.74 0.79
N ALA A 528 6.83 -32.79 1.83
CA ALA A 528 6.36 -34.03 2.46
C ALA A 528 5.23 -34.74 1.69
N GLN A 529 4.78 -34.19 0.54
CA GLN A 529 3.70 -34.70 -0.30
C GLN A 529 2.33 -34.83 0.41
N SER A 530 2.06 -33.96 1.40
CA SER A 530 0.74 -33.86 2.05
C SER A 530 -0.07 -32.72 1.44
N GLU A 531 -0.74 -33.00 0.31
CA GLU A 531 -1.62 -32.04 -0.39
C GLU A 531 -2.65 -31.41 0.58
N GLY A 532 -3.28 -32.24 1.42
CA GLY A 532 -4.29 -31.79 2.37
C GLY A 532 -3.76 -30.85 3.44
N ASP A 533 -2.56 -31.08 3.99
CA ASP A 533 -1.94 -30.15 4.93
C ASP A 533 -1.39 -28.89 4.25
N THR A 534 -0.91 -29.00 3.00
CA THR A 534 -0.43 -27.86 2.20
C THR A 534 -1.54 -26.83 2.01
N GLU A 535 -2.75 -27.28 1.65
CA GLU A 535 -3.87 -26.39 1.37
C GLU A 535 -4.36 -25.65 2.63
N LEU A 536 -4.24 -26.25 3.83
CA LEU A 536 -4.58 -25.60 5.11
C LEU A 536 -3.80 -24.29 5.35
N PHE A 537 -2.65 -24.12 4.70
CA PHE A 537 -1.83 -22.91 4.77
C PHE A 537 -1.88 -22.08 3.49
N ARG A 538 -2.09 -22.69 2.32
CA ARG A 538 -1.94 -22.03 1.02
C ARG A 538 -3.24 -21.48 0.42
N GLU A 539 -4.40 -22.05 0.73
CA GLU A 539 -5.68 -21.67 0.11
C GLU A 539 -5.96 -20.16 0.24
N GLY A 540 -5.84 -19.64 1.46
CA GLY A 540 -6.11 -18.24 1.78
C GLY A 540 -5.21 -17.27 1.01
N ASN A 541 -3.94 -17.61 0.84
CA ASN A 541 -2.98 -16.79 0.10
C ASN A 541 -3.24 -16.80 -1.41
N THR A 542 -3.45 -17.98 -2.01
CA THR A 542 -3.73 -18.06 -3.45
C THR A 542 -5.07 -17.40 -3.81
N SER A 543 -6.09 -17.54 -2.96
CA SER A 543 -7.38 -16.85 -3.10
C SER A 543 -7.24 -15.31 -3.09
N ARG A 544 -6.47 -14.76 -2.16
CA ARG A 544 -6.15 -13.32 -2.09
C ARG A 544 -5.33 -12.84 -3.29
N ALA A 545 -4.34 -13.62 -3.71
CA ALA A 545 -3.51 -13.32 -4.89
C ALA A 545 -4.33 -13.23 -6.18
N ARG A 546 -5.26 -14.16 -6.41
CA ARG A 546 -6.17 -14.12 -7.58
C ARG A 546 -7.04 -12.87 -7.59
N GLN A 547 -7.49 -12.39 -6.42
CA GLN A 547 -8.23 -11.12 -6.31
C GLN A 547 -7.39 -9.90 -6.69
N TYR A 548 -6.08 -9.90 -6.38
CA TYR A 548 -5.18 -8.84 -6.84
C TYR A 548 -4.97 -8.88 -8.36
N LEU A 549 -4.65 -10.06 -8.90
CA LEU A 549 -4.34 -10.24 -10.32
C LEU A 549 -5.51 -9.91 -11.27
N PHE A 550 -6.74 -9.92 -10.76
CA PHE A 550 -7.93 -9.54 -11.53
C PHE A 550 -7.92 -8.06 -11.96
N ASN A 551 -7.46 -7.15 -11.10
CA ASN A 551 -7.26 -5.74 -11.49
C ASN A 551 -6.16 -5.06 -10.63
N PRO A 552 -4.87 -5.22 -10.98
CA PRO A 552 -3.76 -4.63 -10.23
C PRO A 552 -3.73 -3.10 -10.22
N ALA A 553 -4.47 -2.42 -11.10
CA ALA A 553 -4.52 -0.96 -11.15
C ALA A 553 -5.37 -0.36 -10.02
N ASP A 554 -6.48 -1.04 -9.67
CA ASP A 554 -7.43 -0.66 -8.61
C ASP A 554 -6.93 -0.98 -7.19
N VAL A 555 -5.73 -1.57 -7.05
CA VAL A 555 -5.18 -2.06 -5.78
C VAL A 555 -3.75 -1.53 -5.54
N SER A 556 -3.55 -0.83 -4.42
CA SER A 556 -2.22 -0.38 -3.98
C SER A 556 -1.45 -1.52 -3.31
N LEU A 557 -0.14 -1.63 -3.56
CA LEU A 557 0.73 -2.41 -2.67
C LEU A 557 0.90 -1.74 -1.30
N ILE A 558 0.90 -0.40 -1.25
CA ILE A 558 1.14 0.36 -0.02
C ILE A 558 -0.18 0.74 0.68
N VAL A 559 -0.72 -0.23 1.42
CA VAL A 559 -1.95 -0.06 2.20
C VAL A 559 -1.88 1.14 3.13
N ALA A 560 -2.80 2.08 2.94
CA ALA A 560 -3.03 3.17 3.88
C ALA A 560 -4.12 2.73 4.88
N SER A 561 -3.82 2.81 6.17
CA SER A 561 -4.55 2.12 7.24
C SER A 561 -6.07 2.33 7.22
N GLY A 562 -6.83 1.28 7.55
CA GLY A 562 -8.30 1.35 7.61
C GLY A 562 -9.01 1.23 6.26
N ARG A 563 -8.25 0.94 5.20
CA ARG A 563 -8.73 0.38 3.94
C ARG A 563 -7.89 -0.86 3.68
N GLY A 564 -8.38 -2.02 4.10
CA GLY A 564 -7.67 -3.29 3.98
C GLY A 564 -8.53 -4.31 3.25
N SER A 565 -8.26 -4.53 1.97
CA SER A 565 -8.93 -5.52 1.14
C SER A 565 -8.16 -6.84 1.09
N LEU A 566 -8.87 -7.93 0.75
CA LEU A 566 -8.24 -9.22 0.49
C LEU A 566 -7.27 -9.17 -0.70
N ALA A 567 -7.53 -8.29 -1.68
CA ALA A 567 -6.63 -8.06 -2.80
C ALA A 567 -5.33 -7.37 -2.39
N GLU A 568 -5.36 -6.41 -1.46
CA GLU A 568 -4.13 -5.77 -0.93
C GLU A 568 -3.26 -6.76 -0.14
N ARG A 569 -3.88 -7.64 0.66
CA ARG A 569 -3.17 -8.78 1.29
C ARG A 569 -2.60 -9.75 0.23
N GLY A 570 -3.31 -9.95 -0.88
CA GLY A 570 -2.82 -10.72 -2.04
C GLY A 570 -1.58 -10.10 -2.70
N ALA A 571 -1.59 -8.78 -2.91
CA ALA A 571 -0.46 -8.01 -3.43
C ALA A 571 0.76 -8.11 -2.51
N GLY A 572 0.57 -7.93 -1.21
CA GLY A 572 1.63 -8.03 -0.19
C GLY A 572 2.33 -9.39 -0.19
N TRP A 573 1.57 -10.49 -0.21
CA TRP A 573 2.13 -11.84 -0.30
C TRP A 573 2.90 -12.09 -1.62
N LEU A 574 2.29 -11.77 -2.76
CA LEU A 574 2.94 -11.92 -4.08
C LEU A 574 4.24 -11.11 -4.19
N PHE A 575 4.30 -9.94 -3.56
CA PHE A 575 5.49 -9.11 -3.52
C PHE A 575 6.57 -9.69 -2.61
N VAL A 576 6.24 -10.10 -1.37
CA VAL A 576 7.22 -10.71 -0.46
C VAL A 576 7.76 -12.03 -1.02
N LEU A 577 6.92 -12.81 -1.70
CA LEU A 577 7.31 -14.01 -2.44
C LEU A 577 8.31 -13.69 -3.57
N TYR A 578 8.14 -12.57 -4.28
CA TYR A 578 9.11 -12.08 -5.28
C TYR A 578 10.43 -11.65 -4.62
N LEU A 579 10.39 -10.88 -3.53
CA LEU A 579 11.60 -10.49 -2.79
C LEU A 579 12.40 -11.73 -2.32
N ALA A 580 11.70 -12.76 -1.82
CA ALA A 580 12.28 -14.03 -1.40
C ALA A 580 12.88 -14.83 -2.57
N ALA A 581 12.21 -14.86 -3.73
CA ALA A 581 12.75 -15.52 -4.93
C ALA A 581 14.01 -14.80 -5.46
N GLN A 582 14.03 -13.47 -5.45
CA GLN A 582 15.16 -12.67 -5.96
C GLN A 582 16.41 -12.65 -5.04
N LYS A 583 16.23 -12.77 -3.73
CA LYS A 583 17.32 -12.65 -2.74
C LYS A 583 17.60 -13.92 -1.93
N GLY A 584 16.76 -14.95 -2.07
CA GLY A 584 16.75 -16.13 -1.21
C GLY A 584 16.11 -15.84 0.16
N GLY A 585 15.73 -16.90 0.89
CA GLY A 585 14.96 -16.80 2.14
C GLY A 585 15.59 -15.94 3.25
N GLY A 586 16.92 -15.74 3.23
CA GLY A 586 17.62 -14.85 4.16
C GLY A 586 17.23 -13.36 4.05
N ILE A 587 16.46 -12.97 3.04
CA ILE A 587 15.85 -11.63 2.95
C ILE A 587 14.75 -11.42 4.00
N LEU A 588 14.04 -12.47 4.41
CA LEU A 588 12.91 -12.39 5.34
C LEU A 588 13.40 -11.93 6.72
N ALA A 589 14.40 -12.62 7.28
CA ALA A 589 15.11 -12.18 8.48
C ALA A 589 15.69 -10.75 8.38
N GLN A 590 16.15 -10.32 7.20
CA GLN A 590 16.68 -8.95 7.00
C GLN A 590 15.60 -7.87 6.96
N LEU A 591 14.41 -8.20 6.45
CA LEU A 591 13.24 -7.33 6.48
C LEU A 591 12.63 -7.26 7.88
N THR A 592 12.75 -8.33 8.68
CA THR A 592 12.26 -8.41 10.07
C THR A 592 13.21 -7.75 11.07
N ALA A 593 14.51 -8.07 11.05
CA ALA A 593 15.51 -7.58 12.01
C ALA A 593 16.11 -6.23 11.58
N THR A 594 15.30 -5.17 11.65
CA THR A 594 15.64 -3.85 11.13
C THR A 594 14.80 -2.74 11.78
N THR A 595 15.29 -1.50 11.76
CA THR A 595 14.52 -0.32 12.22
C THR A 595 13.90 0.49 11.08
N SER A 596 14.41 0.36 9.84
CA SER A 596 13.78 0.93 8.63
C SER A 596 12.38 0.34 8.40
N THR A 597 11.46 1.10 7.81
CA THR A 597 10.07 0.66 7.54
C THR A 597 9.69 0.78 6.08
N GLY A 598 8.74 -0.05 5.63
CA GLY A 598 8.02 0.07 4.36
C GLY A 598 8.96 0.09 3.17
N THR A 599 8.77 1.09 2.30
CA THR A 599 9.58 1.27 1.09
C THR A 599 11.07 1.39 1.39
N ASP A 600 11.44 2.09 2.47
CA ASP A 600 12.84 2.31 2.86
C ASP A 600 13.49 1.01 3.34
N ASN A 601 12.72 0.12 3.99
CA ASN A 601 13.19 -1.21 4.35
C ASN A 601 13.48 -2.03 3.09
N VAL A 602 12.50 -2.12 2.17
CA VAL A 602 12.64 -2.92 0.94
C VAL A 602 13.76 -2.39 0.03
N VAL A 603 13.82 -1.08 -0.22
CA VAL A 603 14.88 -0.44 -1.03
C VAL A 603 16.26 -0.74 -0.45
N ALA A 604 16.43 -0.64 0.88
CA ALA A 604 17.70 -0.92 1.54
C ALA A 604 18.15 -2.40 1.39
N ARG A 605 17.22 -3.36 1.28
CA ARG A 605 17.57 -4.79 1.17
C ARG A 605 17.62 -5.28 -0.28
N MET A 606 16.85 -4.68 -1.17
CA MET A 606 16.92 -4.96 -2.60
C MET A 606 18.15 -4.33 -3.25
N GLY A 607 18.57 -3.15 -2.79
CA GLY A 607 19.68 -2.40 -3.37
C GLY A 607 19.33 -1.75 -4.72
N LEU A 608 18.03 -1.57 -4.98
CA LEU A 608 17.45 -0.97 -6.20
C LEU A 608 16.48 0.14 -5.78
N ALA A 609 16.22 1.11 -6.66
CA ALA A 609 15.22 2.16 -6.41
C ALA A 609 13.80 1.57 -6.32
N TRP A 610 12.89 2.23 -5.60
CA TRP A 610 11.53 1.72 -5.37
C TRP A 610 10.78 1.48 -6.69
N GLU A 611 10.90 2.40 -7.64
CA GLU A 611 10.34 2.24 -8.99
C GLU A 611 10.89 1.04 -9.77
N GLU A 612 12.14 0.63 -9.54
CA GLU A 612 12.79 -0.48 -10.25
C GLU A 612 12.35 -1.81 -9.66
N VAL A 613 12.29 -1.91 -8.32
CA VAL A 613 11.77 -3.09 -7.62
C VAL A 613 10.32 -3.37 -8.03
N LEU A 614 9.49 -2.32 -8.11
CA LEU A 614 8.10 -2.43 -8.54
C LEU A 614 7.97 -2.80 -10.02
N ALA A 615 8.70 -2.14 -10.92
CA ALA A 615 8.63 -2.41 -12.36
C ALA A 615 9.15 -3.81 -12.72
N ASP A 616 10.17 -4.30 -12.02
CA ASP A 616 10.66 -5.68 -12.14
C ASP A 616 9.63 -6.68 -11.61
N TRP A 617 9.02 -6.43 -10.44
CA TRP A 617 7.97 -7.28 -9.87
C TRP A 617 6.72 -7.39 -10.76
N TRP A 618 6.19 -6.27 -11.26
CA TRP A 618 5.00 -6.29 -12.12
C TRP A 618 5.28 -6.97 -13.47
N ALA A 619 6.49 -6.80 -14.02
CA ALA A 619 6.91 -7.60 -15.17
C ALA A 619 6.98 -9.10 -14.81
N ALA A 620 7.54 -9.43 -13.64
CA ALA A 620 7.66 -10.81 -13.15
C ALA A 620 6.30 -11.49 -12.92
N LEU A 621 5.26 -10.77 -12.50
CA LEU A 621 3.91 -11.35 -12.41
C LEU A 621 3.47 -11.90 -13.77
N TYR A 622 3.56 -11.10 -14.85
CA TYR A 622 3.09 -11.49 -16.18
C TYR A 622 4.02 -12.49 -16.90
N LEU A 623 5.33 -12.31 -16.77
CA LEU A 623 6.35 -13.07 -17.50
C LEU A 623 6.77 -14.37 -16.80
N ASP A 624 6.15 -14.73 -15.68
CA ASP A 624 6.49 -15.98 -15.02
C ASP A 624 6.22 -17.19 -15.92
N GLY A 625 7.14 -18.15 -15.91
CA GLY A 625 7.21 -19.27 -16.87
C GLY A 625 7.91 -18.96 -18.20
N GLU A 626 8.17 -17.69 -18.54
CA GLU A 626 8.82 -17.30 -19.80
C GLU A 626 10.36 -17.32 -19.73
N SER A 627 11.01 -17.46 -20.89
CA SER A 627 12.48 -17.48 -21.02
C SER A 627 13.13 -16.09 -20.95
N VAL A 628 12.79 -15.29 -19.94
CA VAL A 628 13.28 -13.92 -19.74
C VAL A 628 14.36 -13.83 -18.64
N GLY A 629 14.95 -12.64 -18.47
CA GLY A 629 15.99 -12.41 -17.45
C GLY A 629 15.47 -12.60 -16.02
N SER A 630 16.28 -13.20 -15.14
CA SER A 630 15.85 -13.70 -13.82
C SER A 630 15.25 -12.66 -12.85
N ARG A 631 15.45 -11.36 -13.09
CA ARG A 631 14.79 -10.27 -12.31
C ARG A 631 13.32 -10.08 -12.71
N LEU A 632 12.90 -10.61 -13.85
CA LEU A 632 11.54 -10.50 -14.40
C LEU A 632 10.77 -11.83 -14.30
N THR A 633 11.09 -12.66 -13.30
CA THR A 633 10.39 -13.92 -12.96
C THR A 633 10.42 -14.12 -11.45
N TYR A 634 9.91 -15.25 -10.97
CA TYR A 634 10.14 -15.76 -9.62
C TYR A 634 11.19 -16.90 -9.63
N PRO A 635 12.51 -16.63 -9.49
CA PRO A 635 13.54 -17.66 -9.53
C PRO A 635 13.28 -18.84 -8.58
N GLY A 636 13.16 -20.05 -9.15
CA GLY A 636 12.93 -21.29 -8.40
C GLY A 636 11.46 -21.55 -8.03
N LEU A 637 10.52 -20.79 -8.57
CA LEU A 637 9.08 -20.96 -8.40
C LEU A 637 8.39 -20.80 -9.75
N ASP A 638 7.43 -21.66 -10.06
CA ASP A 638 6.45 -21.39 -11.11
C ASP A 638 5.18 -20.83 -10.46
N LEU A 639 4.92 -19.55 -10.70
CA LEU A 639 3.78 -18.81 -10.15
C LEU A 639 2.46 -19.25 -10.81
N ARG A 640 2.50 -19.69 -12.07
CA ARG A 640 1.32 -20.14 -12.80
C ARG A 640 0.86 -21.50 -12.27
N ASP A 641 1.78 -22.41 -12.03
CA ASP A 641 1.49 -23.68 -11.34
C ASP A 641 1.05 -23.44 -9.88
N LEU A 642 1.71 -22.53 -9.13
CA LEU A 642 1.31 -22.19 -7.76
C LEU A 642 -0.13 -21.64 -7.65
N LEU A 643 -0.56 -20.83 -8.62
CA LEU A 643 -1.90 -20.24 -8.66
C LEU A 643 -2.92 -21.09 -9.43
N GLY A 644 -2.47 -22.10 -10.17
CA GLY A 644 -3.30 -23.02 -10.93
C GLY A 644 -4.03 -22.40 -12.12
N THR A 645 -5.13 -23.03 -12.55
CA THR A 645 -5.91 -22.63 -13.73
C THR A 645 -6.56 -21.26 -13.64
N ASP A 646 -6.61 -20.68 -12.44
CA ASP A 646 -7.30 -19.42 -12.13
C ASP A 646 -6.31 -18.25 -12.04
N TYR A 647 -5.22 -18.32 -12.80
CA TYR A 647 -4.32 -17.19 -13.03
C TYR A 647 -5.02 -16.16 -13.94
N VAL A 648 -5.51 -15.06 -13.37
CA VAL A 648 -6.46 -14.12 -14.01
C VAL A 648 -5.84 -12.81 -14.54
N LEU A 649 -4.51 -12.68 -14.59
CA LEU A 649 -3.89 -11.46 -15.14
C LEU A 649 -3.97 -11.46 -16.67
N GLU A 650 -5.01 -10.83 -17.20
CA GLU A 650 -5.30 -10.70 -18.64
C GLU A 650 -5.17 -9.23 -19.11
N PRO A 651 -4.02 -8.80 -19.66
CA PRO A 651 -3.85 -7.43 -20.14
C PRO A 651 -4.69 -7.12 -21.38
N GLU A 652 -5.18 -5.88 -21.49
CA GLU A 652 -5.93 -5.45 -22.69
C GLU A 652 -5.02 -5.44 -23.92
N VAL A 653 -5.44 -6.13 -24.99
CA VAL A 653 -4.72 -6.15 -26.28
C VAL A 653 -5.10 -4.93 -27.14
N LEU A 654 -4.11 -4.07 -27.36
CA LEU A 654 -4.17 -2.86 -28.17
C LEU A 654 -3.54 -3.14 -29.54
N ALA A 655 -4.40 -3.35 -30.53
CA ALA A 655 -4.01 -3.66 -31.91
C ALA A 655 -3.37 -2.46 -32.64
N ALA A 656 -2.92 -2.69 -33.88
CA ALA A 656 -2.18 -1.76 -34.75
C ALA A 656 -2.98 -0.53 -35.27
N THR A 657 -3.89 0.01 -34.48
CA THR A 657 -4.63 1.26 -34.74
C THR A 657 -4.29 2.30 -33.68
N ASP A 658 -4.65 3.56 -33.91
CA ASP A 658 -4.52 4.58 -32.87
C ASP A 658 -5.38 4.22 -31.65
N PHE A 659 -4.88 4.49 -30.45
CA PHE A 659 -5.62 4.29 -29.21
C PHE A 659 -5.30 5.39 -28.18
N ALA A 660 -6.25 5.61 -27.28
CA ALA A 660 -6.04 6.33 -26.04
C ALA A 660 -6.76 5.58 -24.91
N ARG A 661 -6.12 5.46 -23.76
CA ARG A 661 -6.65 4.91 -22.52
C ARG A 661 -6.38 5.92 -21.41
N SER A 662 -7.43 6.28 -20.69
CA SER A 662 -7.39 7.20 -19.56
C SER A 662 -7.85 6.45 -18.32
N GLY A 663 -7.18 6.67 -17.19
CA GLY A 663 -7.50 5.98 -15.95
C GLY A 663 -6.95 6.70 -14.71
N SER A 664 -7.02 6.01 -13.58
CA SER A 664 -6.44 6.42 -12.30
C SER A 664 -5.67 5.23 -11.75
N LEU A 665 -4.44 5.44 -11.32
CA LEU A 665 -3.64 4.44 -10.62
C LEU A 665 -3.58 4.82 -9.15
N TRP A 666 -3.76 3.84 -8.26
CA TRP A 666 -3.32 4.04 -6.89
C TRP A 666 -1.79 4.14 -6.82
N SER A 667 -1.30 4.75 -5.75
CA SER A 667 0.12 4.78 -5.45
C SER A 667 0.68 3.36 -5.29
N SER A 668 1.83 3.06 -5.91
CA SER A 668 2.36 1.69 -6.01
C SER A 668 1.33 0.70 -6.58
N SER A 669 0.72 1.05 -7.71
CA SER A 669 -0.12 0.16 -8.55
C SER A 669 0.23 0.28 -10.05
N ALA A 670 -0.21 -0.69 -10.85
CA ALA A 670 0.08 -0.76 -12.28
C ALA A 670 -1.08 -1.32 -13.12
N GLN A 671 -1.22 -0.79 -14.34
CA GLN A 671 -2.13 -1.25 -15.37
C GLN A 671 -1.33 -1.90 -16.52
N TYR A 672 -1.82 -3.05 -16.97
CA TYR A 672 -1.17 -3.88 -17.99
C TYR A 672 -1.88 -3.74 -19.35
N TYR A 673 -1.08 -3.69 -20.42
CA TYR A 673 -1.54 -3.71 -21.81
C TYR A 673 -0.60 -4.57 -22.68
N ILE A 674 -1.13 -5.24 -23.71
CA ILE A 674 -0.31 -5.77 -24.81
C ILE A 674 -0.47 -4.87 -26.03
N VAL A 675 0.60 -4.23 -26.49
CA VAL A 675 0.60 -3.43 -27.73
C VAL A 675 1.18 -4.26 -28.87
N VAL A 676 0.42 -4.39 -29.96
CA VAL A 676 0.84 -5.14 -31.16
C VAL A 676 0.84 -4.19 -32.37
N PRO A 677 2.01 -3.64 -32.77
CA PRO A 677 2.14 -2.88 -34.00
C PRO A 677 1.90 -3.75 -35.25
N ALA A 678 1.67 -3.11 -36.40
CA ALA A 678 1.62 -3.83 -37.68
C ALA A 678 3.03 -4.33 -38.07
N LEU A 679 3.11 -5.45 -38.79
CA LEU A 679 4.36 -6.18 -39.12
C LEU A 679 5.48 -5.31 -39.75
N GLU A 680 5.12 -4.38 -40.64
CA GLU A 680 6.05 -3.42 -41.25
C GLU A 680 5.84 -1.98 -40.73
N GLY A 681 5.06 -1.86 -39.65
CA GLY A 681 4.65 -0.61 -39.03
C GLY A 681 5.33 -0.36 -37.69
N SER A 682 4.77 0.60 -36.96
CA SER A 682 5.22 0.99 -35.62
C SER A 682 4.08 1.66 -34.86
N VAL A 683 4.16 1.66 -33.53
CA VAL A 683 3.27 2.44 -32.64
C VAL A 683 4.13 3.40 -31.82
N THR A 684 3.82 4.68 -31.88
CA THR A 684 4.39 5.71 -30.98
C THR A 684 3.60 5.68 -29.69
N LEU A 685 4.23 5.28 -28.59
CA LEU A 685 3.63 5.22 -27.27
C LEU A 685 3.94 6.51 -26.52
N ARG A 686 3.00 6.99 -25.71
CA ARG A 686 3.21 8.12 -24.81
C ARG A 686 2.35 7.95 -23.56
N LEU A 687 2.97 8.04 -22.40
CA LEU A 687 2.28 8.19 -21.12
C LEU A 687 2.27 9.66 -20.69
N GLY A 688 1.33 10.06 -19.85
CA GLY A 688 1.32 11.36 -19.19
C GLY A 688 0.23 11.46 -18.14
N GLY A 689 0.15 12.61 -17.48
CA GLY A 689 -0.95 12.95 -16.58
C GLY A 689 -2.28 13.24 -17.29
N GLU A 690 -3.28 13.69 -16.53
CA GLU A 690 -4.65 13.93 -16.99
C GLU A 690 -4.73 14.76 -18.29
N GLU A 691 -5.63 14.34 -19.19
CA GLU A 691 -5.83 14.87 -20.56
C GLU A 691 -4.57 14.87 -21.44
N GLY A 692 -3.48 14.21 -21.03
CA GLY A 692 -2.20 14.25 -21.72
C GLY A 692 -1.33 15.43 -21.30
N GLY A 693 -1.51 15.96 -20.08
CA GLY A 693 -0.57 16.87 -19.44
C GLY A 693 0.69 16.18 -18.92
N ALA A 694 1.39 16.85 -18.00
CA ALA A 694 2.38 16.23 -17.12
C ALA A 694 1.66 15.61 -15.94
N SER A 695 2.12 14.47 -15.44
CA SER A 695 1.72 13.98 -14.12
C SER A 695 2.36 14.83 -13.01
N PRO A 696 1.70 14.96 -11.85
CA PRO A 696 2.32 15.51 -10.63
C PRO A 696 3.59 14.72 -10.25
N SER A 697 4.62 15.40 -9.74
CA SER A 697 5.90 14.75 -9.40
C SER A 697 5.75 13.66 -8.33
N ASN A 698 4.81 13.82 -7.40
CA ASN A 698 4.47 12.85 -6.36
C ASN A 698 3.71 11.61 -6.90
N ALA A 699 3.21 11.64 -8.14
CA ALA A 699 2.63 10.48 -8.80
C ALA A 699 3.69 9.45 -9.20
N ALA A 700 4.93 9.90 -9.44
CA ALA A 700 6.03 9.10 -9.97
C ALA A 700 5.56 8.17 -11.11
N LEU A 701 4.84 8.75 -12.08
CA LEU A 701 4.21 8.04 -13.18
C LEU A 701 5.26 7.61 -14.21
N ARG A 702 5.24 6.33 -14.61
CA ARG A 702 6.19 5.74 -15.55
C ARG A 702 5.49 4.70 -16.42
N MET A 703 6.09 4.35 -17.55
CA MET A 703 5.79 3.08 -18.22
C MET A 703 7.04 2.22 -18.37
N ARG A 704 6.87 0.91 -18.27
CA ARG A 704 7.83 -0.08 -18.80
C ARG A 704 7.27 -0.62 -20.11
N VAL A 705 8.09 -0.66 -21.15
CA VAL A 705 7.79 -1.28 -22.45
C VAL A 705 8.75 -2.44 -22.66
N LEU A 706 8.25 -3.68 -22.63
CA LEU A 706 9.04 -4.89 -22.77
C LEU A 706 8.64 -5.66 -24.03
N ARG A 707 9.60 -6.16 -24.81
CA ARG A 707 9.33 -6.96 -26.01
C ARG A 707 9.15 -8.43 -25.64
N LEU A 708 8.05 -9.04 -26.10
CA LEU A 708 7.68 -10.41 -25.77
C LEU A 708 8.29 -11.46 -26.72
N ASN A 709 8.46 -11.11 -28.00
CA ASN A 709 8.87 -12.01 -29.09
C ASN A 709 9.61 -11.25 -30.20
#